data_AF-A0A812LDX7-F1
#
_entry.id   AF-A0A812LDX7-F1
#
_cell.length_a   1.000
_cell.length_b   1.000
_cell.length_c   1.000
_cell.angle_alpha   90.00
_cell.angle_beta   90.00
_cell.angle_gamma   90.00
#
_symmetry.space_group_name_H-M   'P 1'
#
loop_
_entity.id
_entity.type
_entity.pdbx_description
1 polymer ?
#
loop_
_entity_poly.entity_id
_entity_poly.type
_entity_poly.pdbx_seq_one_letter_code
_entity_poly.pdbx_strand_id
1 'polypeptide(L)'
;MAACVVTCAGGTVALAGFDPWADTVVSYDQGAGANQDYVNPNASLGEPARFTGDNAPFTSPGAVTPFNGAFNVDQVVTLGAGGSITLGFDEPVTNDAANPFGIDLLIFGNASYLDADFPNGQTGSPATLFGEGGVVELSADGLTWVAATGVDADGSYPTLGYSDLLNPFSPTPGAVETDFTRPVDPGFSADGLSFSEIVAGYNGSGGGTGIDIGAFGLSEVRFVRISNPVGSGFSPEIDAVVDVAVPAPGAAVLAFAGALAPAGLMRICAYIAVLAALLASVARAGFESWPMLARDASHNARATGFASPLGSPDWVASHDENGLPIGFIGQSGPVVLGGLVYALGESGGIDRLYAIDRVDGSVRFSAVIERPALDSWSSPLVDEANRTVIVASGDSVAAFDARTGDAMWTADLLLDVVNASPIVTSDLGPSDRLFVTDSDGFFLQGGGSLYCVNVDPFDGASNPYEPGEIVWRIPLGGASSGNTPAYAGGVVYVSDAGDFNLGTPGRVRAFDATSTTAPPPLWTFTNTINTGFYSGVSTRNGFLYASSYTFSGGQDSANLVKLDASDGSLVWSAPSNRTDSLPIVLVDGRVLISAGLAGFGSLPSLQLFSSDGSRLWDTALATLDGGTFFSIGGWTHVPVAVETDTGAFAYAGTPPLSGGFFGPNTDLYLIDLELEPGDPGFVVEAFAGAGSTPAIADGVLYTIGASGLHAFGGFAGYAPEDVDRNCRVDASDLYAWESGPRRVACGAAVERIRRCHRGWIVSGRRGFTLIELLVVVAVIAVLVSLLLPALGGARDAARTVQCASNLRQLAVAWRVYANDYDDWAMPLAYTSYEDVGTGDSVFWWGGAGNVSGEVVYADGFLAPYLSDSLREGSVFQCPSQPEGSYVPQGSTGQLTTTYGYNGYYLCPPRTPGWSFTIGGQRWKRLSHVLHPSELLVFADTLLPASSLPRGTSLLDPPMLYEGDGEWRVNASPTTAFRHIGHATNAAHADGSVTTEAAQPGWITHDRFRVGSVGEANGPRYVPDWMRWD
;
A
#
# COMPACT_ATOMS: atom_id res chain seq x y z
N MET A 1 13.23 44.33 -24.89
CA MET A 1 12.65 45.34 -23.99
C MET A 1 11.14 45.12 -23.97
N ALA A 2 10.62 44.65 -22.84
CA ALA A 2 9.24 44.68 -22.33
C ALA A 2 9.07 43.45 -21.44
N ALA A 3 8.82 43.70 -20.16
CA ALA A 3 8.75 42.74 -19.08
C ALA A 3 7.38 42.04 -19.05
N CYS A 4 7.36 40.77 -18.63
CA CYS A 4 6.19 40.17 -17.98
C CYS A 4 6.73 39.41 -16.76
N VAL A 5 6.38 39.90 -15.58
CA VAL A 5 6.72 39.33 -14.28
C VAL A 5 5.65 38.28 -13.99
N VAL A 6 6.03 37.00 -13.94
CA VAL A 6 5.20 35.94 -13.35
C VAL A 6 5.60 35.83 -11.89
N THR A 7 4.70 36.26 -11.02
CA THR A 7 4.69 35.98 -9.59
C THR A 7 4.38 34.50 -9.39
N CYS A 8 5.37 33.71 -8.94
CA CYS A 8 5.11 32.38 -8.41
C CYS A 8 4.54 32.53 -7.00
N ALA A 9 3.23 32.28 -6.85
CA ALA A 9 2.62 31.97 -5.57
C ALA A 9 3.16 30.60 -5.11
N GLY A 10 3.45 30.47 -3.82
CA GLY A 10 3.94 29.24 -3.23
C GLY A 10 2.84 28.19 -3.20
N GLY A 11 3.06 27.08 -3.91
CA GLY A 11 2.34 25.83 -3.71
C GLY A 11 3.31 24.83 -3.07
N THR A 12 3.06 24.49 -1.82
CA THR A 12 3.68 23.36 -1.11
C THR A 12 3.26 22.07 -1.80
N VAL A 13 4.23 21.25 -2.21
CA VAL A 13 4.01 19.89 -2.73
C VAL A 13 4.05 18.95 -1.51
N ALA A 14 2.91 18.36 -1.14
CA ALA A 14 2.84 17.34 -0.11
C ALA A 14 3.46 16.03 -0.61
N LEU A 15 4.51 15.55 0.06
CA LEU A 15 4.98 14.16 0.00
C LEU A 15 3.94 13.28 0.73
N ALA A 16 3.79 12.00 0.35
CA ALA A 16 2.87 11.03 0.98
C ALA A 16 2.82 11.23 2.50
N GLY A 17 1.70 11.80 2.94
CA GLY A 17 1.62 12.56 4.18
C GLY A 17 1.43 11.64 5.37
N PHE A 18 2.30 11.80 6.37
CA PHE A 18 1.93 11.62 7.77
C PHE A 18 0.53 12.22 7.98
N ASP A 19 -0.43 11.42 8.45
CA ASP A 19 -1.78 11.89 8.77
C ASP A 19 -1.79 12.32 10.25
N PRO A 20 -1.76 13.63 10.56
CA PRO A 20 -1.60 14.10 11.92
C PRO A 20 -2.91 14.08 12.71
N TRP A 21 -4.03 13.66 12.12
CA TRP A 21 -5.35 13.76 12.73
C TRP A 21 -5.73 12.48 13.45
N ALA A 22 -6.59 12.58 14.48
CA ALA A 22 -7.29 11.40 14.97
C ALA A 22 -8.22 10.85 13.87
N ASP A 23 -8.13 9.54 13.61
CA ASP A 23 -8.76 8.87 12.47
C ASP A 23 -9.95 7.98 12.87
N THR A 24 -10.07 7.65 14.17
CA THR A 24 -11.05 6.67 14.64
C THR A 24 -11.83 7.16 15.86
N VAL A 25 -13.16 7.11 15.81
CA VAL A 25 -14.02 7.21 17.00
C VAL A 25 -14.08 5.82 17.67
N VAL A 26 -13.44 5.68 18.83
CA VAL A 26 -13.45 4.43 19.62
C VAL A 26 -14.74 4.27 20.40
N SER A 27 -15.24 5.37 20.98
CA SER A 27 -16.53 5.37 21.69
C SER A 27 -17.08 6.78 21.82
N TYR A 28 -18.41 6.88 21.87
CA TYR A 28 -19.11 8.15 22.08
C TYR A 28 -20.34 7.93 22.96
N ASP A 29 -20.45 8.72 24.01
CA ASP A 29 -21.63 8.91 24.85
C ASP A 29 -21.98 10.40 24.84
N GLN A 30 -23.15 10.71 24.32
CA GLN A 30 -23.65 12.08 24.22
C GLN A 30 -23.82 12.77 25.58
N GLY A 31 -24.18 12.04 26.65
CA GLY A 31 -24.57 12.63 27.92
C GLY A 31 -25.90 13.40 27.88
N ALA A 32 -26.28 14.00 29.02
CA ALA A 32 -27.56 14.68 29.17
C ALA A 32 -27.50 16.16 28.77
N GLY A 33 -28.43 16.60 27.92
CA GLY A 33 -28.57 18.02 27.57
C GLY A 33 -27.65 18.51 26.45
N ALA A 34 -26.92 17.61 25.77
CA ALA A 34 -26.18 17.94 24.56
C ALA A 34 -27.13 18.49 23.48
N ASN A 35 -26.64 19.45 22.69
CA ASN A 35 -27.37 19.97 21.55
C ASN A 35 -27.55 18.86 20.50
N GLN A 36 -28.80 18.54 20.13
CA GLN A 36 -29.11 17.39 19.27
C GLN A 36 -28.63 17.58 17.83
N ASP A 37 -28.36 18.81 17.42
CA ASP A 37 -27.89 19.10 16.07
C ASP A 37 -26.39 18.75 15.89
N TYR A 38 -25.63 18.59 16.98
CA TYR A 38 -24.16 18.41 16.97
C TYR A 38 -23.74 17.10 17.65
N VAL A 39 -24.47 16.02 17.43
CA VAL A 39 -24.21 14.71 18.09
C VAL A 39 -23.51 13.69 17.18
N ASN A 40 -23.01 14.12 16.02
CA ASN A 40 -22.25 13.28 15.11
C ASN A 40 -20.80 13.15 15.59
N PRO A 41 -20.35 12.00 16.14
CA PRO A 41 -18.99 11.88 16.66
C PRO A 41 -17.91 11.92 15.56
N ASN A 42 -18.27 11.57 14.31
CA ASN A 42 -17.32 11.61 13.19
C ASN A 42 -16.95 13.05 12.78
N ALA A 43 -17.69 14.05 13.26
CA ALA A 43 -17.35 15.46 13.09
C ALA A 43 -16.01 15.84 13.75
N SER A 44 -15.50 14.99 14.67
CA SER A 44 -14.23 15.20 15.37
C SER A 44 -13.01 14.51 14.75
N LEU A 45 -13.18 13.92 13.56
CA LEU A 45 -12.13 13.22 12.82
C LEU A 45 -11.59 14.10 11.68
N GLY A 46 -10.28 14.03 11.45
CA GLY A 46 -9.63 14.78 10.38
C GLY A 46 -9.22 16.21 10.76
N GLU A 47 -9.06 17.05 9.75
CA GLU A 47 -8.55 18.41 9.90
C GLU A 47 -9.59 19.36 10.57
N PRO A 48 -9.17 20.26 11.49
CA PRO A 48 -10.07 21.26 12.08
C PRO A 48 -10.79 22.14 11.05
N ALA A 49 -12.00 22.59 11.39
CA ALA A 49 -12.81 23.40 10.50
C ALA A 49 -12.17 24.78 10.18
N ARG A 50 -12.00 25.09 8.88
CA ARG A 50 -11.50 26.40 8.42
C ARG A 50 -12.61 27.39 8.06
N PHE A 51 -13.80 26.89 7.71
CA PHE A 51 -14.91 27.72 7.21
C PHE A 51 -16.27 27.15 7.61
N THR A 52 -17.17 27.99 8.07
CA THR A 52 -18.56 27.66 8.38
C THR A 52 -19.38 27.76 7.09
N GLY A 53 -19.68 26.62 6.46
CA GLY A 53 -20.40 26.50 5.17
C GLY A 53 -21.85 27.03 5.14
N ASP A 54 -22.55 26.80 4.01
CA ASP A 54 -23.84 27.44 3.64
C ASP A 54 -25.06 27.15 4.54
N ASN A 55 -24.94 26.22 5.48
CA ASN A 55 -26.05 25.71 6.31
C ASN A 55 -26.00 26.13 7.79
N ALA A 56 -25.16 27.11 8.16
CA ALA A 56 -25.08 27.58 9.55
C ALA A 56 -26.46 28.10 10.05
N PRO A 57 -27.08 27.47 11.06
CA PRO A 57 -28.47 27.76 11.43
C PRO A 57 -28.68 29.12 12.11
N PHE A 58 -27.60 29.81 12.50
CA PHE A 58 -27.65 31.03 13.30
C PHE A 58 -26.76 32.19 12.81
N THR A 59 -25.88 31.97 11.83
CA THR A 59 -24.94 32.97 11.28
C THR A 59 -24.80 32.84 9.75
N SER A 60 -24.36 33.90 9.07
CA SER A 60 -23.99 33.81 7.65
C SER A 60 -22.68 33.03 7.50
N PRO A 61 -22.47 32.31 6.38
CA PRO A 61 -21.25 31.56 6.13
C PRO A 61 -20.02 32.46 6.31
N GLY A 62 -18.98 31.92 6.93
CA GLY A 62 -17.79 32.71 7.25
C GLY A 62 -16.60 31.90 7.73
N ALA A 63 -15.43 32.48 7.63
CA ALA A 63 -14.19 31.87 8.07
C ALA A 63 -14.21 31.59 9.58
N VAL A 64 -13.62 30.47 9.98
CA VAL A 64 -13.39 30.16 11.40
C VAL A 64 -12.23 31.01 11.88
N THR A 65 -12.47 31.80 12.92
CA THR A 65 -11.49 32.71 13.52
C THR A 65 -11.59 32.66 15.04
N PRO A 66 -10.60 33.23 15.77
CA PRO A 66 -10.68 33.33 17.22
C PRO A 66 -11.87 34.12 17.78
N PHE A 67 -12.68 34.76 16.94
CA PHE A 67 -13.92 35.45 17.34
C PHE A 67 -15.18 34.81 16.72
N ASN A 68 -15.02 33.80 15.86
CA ASN A 68 -16.09 33.15 15.12
C ASN A 68 -15.77 31.65 14.98
N GLY A 69 -16.31 30.83 15.87
CA GLY A 69 -16.10 29.38 15.90
C GLY A 69 -16.74 28.61 14.75
N ALA A 70 -16.61 27.28 14.81
CA ALA A 70 -17.26 26.35 13.90
C ALA A 70 -18.72 26.10 14.30
N PHE A 71 -19.63 26.01 13.33
CA PHE A 71 -21.08 25.98 13.60
C PHE A 71 -21.88 24.99 12.74
N ASN A 72 -21.26 24.24 11.82
CA ASN A 72 -22.00 23.20 11.10
C ASN A 72 -22.08 21.90 11.89
N VAL A 73 -23.17 21.16 11.66
CA VAL A 73 -23.49 19.89 12.33
C VAL A 73 -22.43 18.79 12.12
N ASP A 74 -21.62 18.91 11.06
CA ASP A 74 -20.54 17.98 10.72
C ASP A 74 -19.14 18.53 11.06
N GLN A 75 -19.05 19.65 11.77
CA GLN A 75 -17.77 20.30 12.14
C GLN A 75 -17.44 20.21 13.62
N VAL A 76 -18.43 19.97 14.49
CA VAL A 76 -18.20 19.83 15.92
C VAL A 76 -19.14 18.79 16.51
N VAL A 77 -18.67 18.10 17.55
CA VAL A 77 -19.48 17.20 18.38
C VAL A 77 -19.62 17.74 19.79
N THR A 78 -20.85 17.81 20.30
CA THR A 78 -21.18 18.33 21.64
C THR A 78 -21.24 17.22 22.68
N LEU A 79 -20.64 17.45 23.85
CA LEU A 79 -20.71 16.56 25.01
C LEU A 79 -21.62 17.13 26.10
N GLY A 80 -22.81 16.55 26.28
CA GLY A 80 -23.72 16.89 27.37
C GLY A 80 -23.22 16.41 28.73
N ALA A 81 -23.91 16.78 29.82
CA ALA A 81 -23.50 16.42 31.17
C ALA A 81 -23.43 14.89 31.36
N GLY A 82 -22.25 14.38 31.72
CA GLY A 82 -21.95 12.95 31.82
C GLY A 82 -21.52 12.29 30.51
N GLY A 83 -21.45 13.01 29.40
CA GLY A 83 -21.04 12.51 28.09
C GLY A 83 -19.52 12.39 27.96
N SER A 84 -19.07 11.62 26.98
CA SER A 84 -17.66 11.45 26.65
C SER A 84 -17.46 11.00 25.21
N ILE A 85 -16.36 11.38 24.58
CA ILE A 85 -15.87 10.83 23.32
C ILE A 85 -14.45 10.28 23.53
N THR A 86 -14.13 9.16 22.90
CA THR A 86 -12.77 8.62 22.84
C THR A 86 -12.35 8.52 21.38
N LEU A 87 -11.26 9.18 21.04
CA LEU A 87 -10.65 9.24 19.72
C LEU A 87 -9.35 8.47 19.72
N GLY A 88 -9.02 7.85 18.59
CA GLY A 88 -7.82 7.04 18.38
C GLY A 88 -6.99 7.54 17.21
N PHE A 89 -5.68 7.27 17.30
CA PHE A 89 -4.73 7.45 16.22
C PHE A 89 -4.22 6.08 15.73
N ASP A 90 -4.02 5.97 14.42
CA ASP A 90 -3.40 4.83 13.75
C ASP A 90 -1.91 4.76 14.12
N GLU A 91 -1.21 5.89 14.06
CA GLU A 91 0.15 6.06 14.58
C GLU A 91 0.12 6.74 15.96
N PRO A 92 0.82 6.21 16.98
CA PRO A 92 0.81 6.80 18.30
C PRO A 92 1.53 8.16 18.29
N VAL A 93 0.93 9.16 18.93
CA VAL A 93 1.55 10.46 19.22
C VAL A 93 2.70 10.24 20.19
N THR A 94 3.93 10.51 19.76
CA THR A 94 5.12 10.29 20.58
C THR A 94 5.59 11.55 21.27
N ASN A 95 6.08 11.43 22.51
CA ASN A 95 6.69 12.55 23.22
C ASN A 95 8.00 12.95 22.55
N ASP A 96 8.04 14.14 21.95
CA ASP A 96 9.25 14.70 21.34
C ASP A 96 9.53 16.10 21.89
N ALA A 97 10.57 16.21 22.72
CA ALA A 97 11.04 17.49 23.23
C ALA A 97 11.55 18.45 22.14
N ALA A 98 11.72 18.00 20.89
CA ALA A 98 12.02 18.86 19.74
C ALA A 98 10.78 19.59 19.19
N ASN A 99 9.58 19.15 19.56
CA ASN A 99 8.35 19.84 19.21
C ASN A 99 8.33 21.26 19.80
N PRO A 100 7.71 22.24 19.12
CA PRO A 100 7.62 23.60 19.64
C PRO A 100 6.99 23.62 21.03
N PHE A 101 7.72 24.20 22.00
CA PHE A 101 7.34 24.26 23.41
C PHE A 101 7.22 22.90 24.14
N GLY A 102 7.65 21.80 23.50
CA GLY A 102 7.47 20.43 24.00
C GLY A 102 6.02 19.94 23.93
N ILE A 103 5.17 20.60 23.15
CA ILE A 103 3.77 20.20 22.95
C ILE A 103 3.72 19.12 21.87
N ASP A 104 3.11 17.98 22.16
CA ASP A 104 3.02 16.83 21.27
C ASP A 104 1.62 16.64 20.68
N LEU A 105 0.60 17.23 21.32
CA LEU A 105 -0.80 17.03 20.96
C LEU A 105 -1.58 18.35 21.05
N LEU A 106 -2.49 18.60 20.11
CA LEU A 106 -3.41 19.73 20.09
C LEU A 106 -4.86 19.25 20.12
N ILE A 107 -5.72 19.95 20.86
CA ILE A 107 -7.17 19.76 20.83
C ILE A 107 -7.84 21.05 20.34
N PHE A 108 -8.65 20.93 19.30
CA PHE A 108 -9.47 22.00 18.75
C PHE A 108 -10.90 21.82 19.25
N GLY A 109 -11.38 22.79 20.02
CA GLY A 109 -12.78 22.92 20.39
C GLY A 109 -13.43 24.09 19.69
N ASN A 110 -14.62 24.50 20.16
CA ASN A 110 -15.37 25.62 19.60
C ASN A 110 -15.21 26.96 20.36
N ALA A 111 -14.20 27.06 21.22
CA ALA A 111 -13.96 28.23 22.04
C ALA A 111 -13.72 29.48 21.19
N SER A 112 -14.17 30.65 21.68
CA SER A 112 -14.02 31.93 20.99
C SER A 112 -13.80 33.08 21.96
N TYR A 113 -13.04 34.10 21.55
CA TYR A 113 -12.91 35.34 22.31
C TYR A 113 -14.16 36.22 22.16
N LEU A 114 -14.54 36.88 23.26
CA LEU A 114 -15.50 37.97 23.22
C LEU A 114 -14.88 39.18 22.49
N ASP A 115 -15.57 39.65 21.45
CA ASP A 115 -15.25 40.92 20.81
C ASP A 115 -15.78 42.10 21.64
N ALA A 116 -14.87 42.79 22.32
CA ALA A 116 -15.15 43.99 23.10
C ALA A 116 -15.37 45.24 22.23
N ASP A 117 -15.03 45.19 20.93
CA ASP A 117 -15.25 46.26 19.95
C ASP A 117 -15.99 45.75 18.70
N PHE A 118 -17.06 44.97 18.90
CA PHE A 118 -17.78 44.30 17.82
C PHE A 118 -18.20 45.25 16.68
N PRO A 119 -17.95 44.89 15.40
CA PRO A 119 -17.39 43.61 14.88
C PRO A 119 -15.89 43.69 14.50
N ASN A 120 -15.09 44.52 15.17
CA ASN A 120 -13.71 44.80 14.76
C ASN A 120 -12.69 43.77 15.28
N GLY A 121 -13.12 42.81 16.11
CA GLY A 121 -12.28 41.75 16.67
C GLY A 121 -11.24 42.29 17.64
N GLN A 122 -11.67 42.97 18.70
CA GLN A 122 -10.75 43.39 19.76
C GLN A 122 -11.14 42.73 21.08
N THR A 123 -10.19 42.07 21.73
CA THR A 123 -10.43 41.50 23.06
C THR A 123 -10.43 42.56 24.16
N GLY A 124 -11.10 42.28 25.27
CA GLY A 124 -10.93 43.04 26.50
C GLY A 124 -9.54 42.85 27.13
N SER A 125 -9.22 43.61 28.18
CA SER A 125 -8.06 43.37 29.04
C SER A 125 -8.54 43.20 30.48
N PRO A 126 -8.65 41.96 31.01
CA PRO A 126 -8.25 40.71 30.36
C PRO A 126 -9.20 40.26 29.24
N ALA A 127 -8.70 39.45 28.32
CA ALA A 127 -9.50 38.83 27.27
C ALA A 127 -10.53 37.88 27.90
N THR A 128 -11.76 37.90 27.40
CA THR A 128 -12.80 36.97 27.84
C THR A 128 -12.92 35.86 26.81
N LEU A 129 -12.67 34.62 27.23
CA LEU A 129 -12.80 33.41 26.41
C LEU A 129 -14.14 32.74 26.74
N PHE A 130 -14.93 32.44 25.71
CA PHE A 130 -16.07 31.54 25.79
C PHE A 130 -15.60 30.14 25.43
N GLY A 131 -15.14 29.39 26.43
CA GLY A 131 -14.88 27.96 26.31
C GLY A 131 -15.73 27.22 27.34
N GLU A 132 -16.15 26.01 27.01
CA GLU A 132 -17.06 25.19 27.82
C GLU A 132 -16.32 24.06 28.56
N GLY A 133 -14.99 23.99 28.45
CA GLY A 133 -14.13 23.12 29.23
C GLY A 133 -14.00 21.72 28.64
N GLY A 134 -14.17 20.69 29.46
CA GLY A 134 -14.03 19.28 29.04
C GLY A 134 -12.74 18.66 29.58
N VAL A 135 -12.91 17.54 30.29
CA VAL A 135 -11.82 16.82 30.94
C VAL A 135 -11.14 15.89 29.94
N VAL A 136 -9.84 16.07 29.78
CA VAL A 136 -9.00 15.27 28.87
C VAL A 136 -8.28 14.16 29.64
N GLU A 137 -8.37 12.93 29.13
CA GLU A 137 -7.62 11.77 29.58
C GLU A 137 -6.87 11.15 28.39
N LEU A 138 -5.64 10.70 28.63
CA LEU A 138 -4.72 10.17 27.62
C LEU A 138 -4.39 8.71 27.92
N SER A 139 -4.22 7.90 26.88
CA SER A 139 -3.87 6.49 27.01
C SER A 139 -3.05 5.98 25.83
N ALA A 140 -2.06 5.13 26.09
CA ALA A 140 -1.32 4.41 25.06
C ALA A 140 -2.00 3.10 24.63
N ASP A 141 -2.75 2.47 25.55
CA ASP A 141 -3.29 1.10 25.41
C ASP A 141 -4.83 1.05 25.43
N GLY A 142 -5.50 2.16 25.72
CA GLY A 142 -6.95 2.27 25.88
C GLY A 142 -7.47 1.71 27.21
N LEU A 143 -6.59 1.18 28.06
CA LEU A 143 -6.90 0.53 29.34
C LEU A 143 -6.48 1.40 30.52
N THR A 144 -5.29 2.00 30.43
CA THR A 144 -4.69 2.84 31.46
C THR A 144 -4.85 4.30 31.06
N TRP A 145 -5.58 5.06 31.86
CA TRP A 145 -5.93 6.46 31.56
C TRP A 145 -5.21 7.41 32.51
N VAL A 146 -4.58 8.43 31.95
CA VAL A 146 -3.91 9.52 32.69
C VAL A 146 -4.64 10.82 32.41
N ALA A 147 -5.13 11.48 33.45
CA ALA A 147 -5.81 12.77 33.31
C ALA A 147 -4.80 13.88 32.98
N ALA A 148 -5.02 14.60 31.88
CA ALA A 148 -4.25 15.80 31.51
C ALA A 148 -4.74 17.00 32.33
N THR A 149 -4.36 17.05 33.61
CA THR A 149 -4.88 18.07 34.54
C THR A 149 -4.45 19.49 34.13
N GLY A 150 -5.41 20.43 34.14
CA GLY A 150 -5.15 21.83 33.79
C GLY A 150 -5.29 22.13 32.29
N VAL A 151 -5.77 21.15 31.52
CA VAL A 151 -6.08 21.26 30.10
C VAL A 151 -7.60 21.17 29.95
N ASP A 152 -8.17 22.13 29.24
CA ASP A 152 -9.58 22.12 28.83
C ASP A 152 -9.65 21.78 27.34
N ALA A 153 -10.50 20.81 26.97
CA ALA A 153 -10.63 20.36 25.58
C ALA A 153 -11.22 21.46 24.67
N ASP A 154 -12.26 22.13 25.15
CA ASP A 154 -12.83 23.32 24.56
C ASP A 154 -12.33 24.57 25.32
N GLY A 155 -11.12 24.99 24.96
CA GLY A 155 -10.28 25.80 25.82
C GLY A 155 -9.44 26.86 25.11
N SER A 156 -8.19 26.98 25.55
CA SER A 156 -7.30 28.07 25.14
C SER A 156 -6.95 28.01 23.66
N TYR A 157 -6.60 29.18 23.11
CA TYR A 157 -6.22 29.36 21.71
C TYR A 157 -7.29 28.92 20.70
N PRO A 158 -8.44 29.64 20.64
CA PRO A 158 -9.47 29.46 19.61
C PRO A 158 -8.94 29.27 18.20
N THR A 159 -9.65 28.46 17.41
CA THR A 159 -9.28 28.08 16.04
C THR A 159 -9.15 29.30 15.12
N LEU A 160 -8.09 29.34 14.33
CA LEU A 160 -7.85 30.33 13.29
C LEU A 160 -7.61 29.58 11.99
N GLY A 161 -8.55 29.61 11.04
CA GLY A 161 -8.43 28.87 9.79
C GLY A 161 -7.49 29.51 8.75
N TYR A 162 -7.30 30.83 8.79
CA TYR A 162 -6.52 31.57 7.80
C TYR A 162 -5.78 32.75 8.42
N SER A 163 -4.58 33.04 7.94
CA SER A 163 -3.68 34.08 8.47
C SER A 163 -3.73 35.41 7.70
N ASP A 164 -4.35 35.44 6.52
CA ASP A 164 -4.44 36.62 5.66
C ASP A 164 -5.77 37.38 5.78
N LEU A 165 -6.65 36.94 6.68
CA LEU A 165 -7.93 37.59 6.92
C LEU A 165 -7.71 38.99 7.53
N LEU A 166 -8.40 39.98 6.96
CA LEU A 166 -8.43 41.34 7.47
C LEU A 166 -9.65 41.61 8.37
N ASN A 167 -10.63 40.71 8.35
CA ASN A 167 -11.88 40.82 9.09
C ASN A 167 -12.12 39.50 9.87
N PRO A 168 -12.28 39.55 11.21
CA PRO A 168 -12.56 38.36 12.04
C PRO A 168 -13.88 37.65 11.69
N PHE A 169 -14.83 38.35 11.05
CA PHE A 169 -16.12 37.80 10.60
C PHE A 169 -16.20 37.81 9.07
N SER A 170 -15.12 37.42 8.39
CA SER A 170 -15.06 37.38 6.92
C SER A 170 -16.04 36.34 6.37
N PRO A 171 -16.95 36.70 5.45
CA PRO A 171 -17.87 35.75 4.83
C PRO A 171 -17.23 34.92 3.72
N THR A 172 -15.94 35.16 3.43
CA THR A 172 -15.16 34.42 2.43
C THR A 172 -13.90 33.84 3.07
N PRO A 173 -13.46 32.65 2.64
CA PRO A 173 -12.22 32.06 3.13
C PRO A 173 -11.00 32.92 2.79
N GLY A 174 -9.94 32.78 3.57
CA GLY A 174 -8.64 33.38 3.28
C GLY A 174 -7.88 32.58 2.21
N ALA A 175 -6.81 33.16 1.67
CA ALA A 175 -5.94 32.48 0.71
C ALA A 175 -4.71 31.83 1.37
N VAL A 176 -4.42 32.15 2.64
CA VAL A 176 -3.25 31.64 3.37
C VAL A 176 -3.70 30.88 4.61
N GLU A 177 -3.79 29.57 4.46
CA GLU A 177 -4.11 28.63 5.54
C GLU A 177 -3.06 28.68 6.66
N THR A 178 -3.55 28.54 7.89
CA THR A 178 -2.73 28.33 9.09
C THR A 178 -2.35 26.86 9.26
N ASP A 179 -1.27 26.61 9.99
CA ASP A 179 -0.77 25.26 10.27
C ASP A 179 -1.40 24.72 11.56
N PHE A 180 -2.28 23.72 11.44
CA PHE A 180 -2.95 23.08 12.57
C PHE A 180 -2.08 22.08 13.33
N THR A 181 -0.89 21.73 12.81
CA THR A 181 0.08 20.88 13.51
C THR A 181 1.05 21.70 14.37
N ARG A 182 0.92 23.03 14.36
CA ARG A 182 1.82 23.94 15.06
C ARG A 182 1.14 24.58 16.26
N PRO A 183 1.68 24.43 17.49
CA PRO A 183 1.07 25.03 18.68
C PRO A 183 1.32 26.55 18.78
N VAL A 184 0.39 27.26 19.44
CA VAL A 184 0.58 28.64 19.88
C VAL A 184 1.55 28.66 21.07
N ASP A 185 2.36 29.72 21.21
CA ASP A 185 3.23 29.91 22.37
C ASP A 185 2.37 29.90 23.67
N PRO A 186 2.63 28.98 24.63
CA PRO A 186 1.92 28.93 25.90
C PRO A 186 2.00 30.24 26.72
N GLY A 187 2.98 31.10 26.44
CA GLY A 187 3.12 32.43 27.03
C GLY A 187 2.30 33.53 26.33
N PHE A 188 1.65 33.25 25.20
CA PHE A 188 0.83 34.22 24.47
C PHE A 188 -0.43 34.59 25.26
N SER A 189 -0.69 35.90 25.37
CA SER A 189 -1.89 36.45 25.98
C SER A 189 -2.61 37.33 24.95
N ALA A 190 -3.91 37.07 24.78
CA ALA A 190 -4.75 37.86 23.90
C ALA A 190 -5.26 39.16 24.55
N ASP A 191 -4.81 39.56 25.74
CA ASP A 191 -5.38 40.69 26.49
C ASP A 191 -5.26 42.04 25.75
N GLY A 192 -6.41 42.63 25.41
CA GLY A 192 -6.52 43.95 24.79
C GLY A 192 -6.08 44.00 23.32
N LEU A 193 -5.81 42.85 22.70
CA LEU A 193 -5.30 42.74 21.34
C LEU A 193 -6.42 42.80 20.28
N SER A 194 -6.09 43.44 19.16
CA SER A 194 -6.89 43.36 17.93
C SER A 194 -6.71 42.03 17.21
N PHE A 195 -7.61 41.71 16.27
CA PHE A 195 -7.59 40.48 15.49
C PHE A 195 -6.26 40.30 14.75
N SER A 196 -5.74 41.34 14.10
CA SER A 196 -4.46 41.26 13.39
C SER A 196 -3.26 41.04 14.33
N GLU A 197 -3.31 41.55 15.56
CA GLU A 197 -2.30 41.29 16.59
C GLU A 197 -2.39 39.85 17.13
N ILE A 198 -3.60 39.29 17.22
CA ILE A 198 -3.82 37.88 17.58
C ILE A 198 -3.29 36.96 16.46
N VAL A 199 -3.63 37.23 15.21
CA VAL A 199 -3.10 36.50 14.03
C VAL A 199 -1.57 36.54 14.01
N ALA A 200 -0.97 37.71 14.27
CA ALA A 200 0.47 37.86 14.38
C ALA A 200 1.05 37.08 15.57
N GLY A 201 0.35 37.07 16.71
CA GLY A 201 0.73 36.34 17.92
C GLY A 201 0.70 34.82 17.77
N TYR A 202 -0.25 34.29 16.99
CA TYR A 202 -0.34 32.88 16.63
C TYR A 202 0.82 32.45 15.72
N ASN A 203 1.48 33.38 15.03
CA ASN A 203 2.72 33.15 14.29
C ASN A 203 2.64 31.97 13.29
N GLY A 204 1.50 31.86 12.60
CA GLY A 204 1.21 30.81 11.62
C GLY A 204 0.57 29.54 12.19
N SER A 205 0.40 29.44 13.51
CA SER A 205 -0.41 28.39 14.15
C SER A 205 -1.90 28.56 13.83
N GLY A 206 -2.61 27.44 13.70
CA GLY A 206 -4.07 27.41 13.62
C GLY A 206 -4.79 27.49 14.97
N GLY A 207 -4.08 27.53 16.09
CA GLY A 207 -4.66 27.50 17.44
C GLY A 207 -4.58 26.13 18.10
N GLY A 208 -5.58 25.82 18.93
CA GLY A 208 -5.71 24.56 19.65
C GLY A 208 -5.07 24.59 21.04
N THR A 209 -5.69 23.87 21.98
CA THR A 209 -5.12 23.69 23.32
C THR A 209 -4.02 22.64 23.26
N GLY A 210 -2.79 23.05 23.57
CA GLY A 210 -1.61 22.19 23.51
C GLY A 210 -1.32 21.39 24.77
N ILE A 211 -0.84 20.17 24.56
CA ILE A 211 -0.55 19.17 25.58
C ILE A 211 0.87 18.61 25.33
N ASP A 212 1.76 18.79 26.30
CA ASP A 212 3.03 18.04 26.43
C ASP A 212 2.69 16.71 27.12
N ILE A 213 2.71 15.60 26.38
CA ILE A 213 2.32 14.31 26.96
C ILE A 213 3.41 13.78 27.91
N GLY A 214 4.66 14.22 27.71
CA GLY A 214 5.80 13.95 28.58
C GLY A 214 5.63 14.53 29.99
N ALA A 215 5.01 15.70 30.11
CA ALA A 215 4.69 16.33 31.39
C ALA A 215 3.78 15.47 32.28
N PHE A 216 2.99 14.57 31.68
CA PHE A 216 2.12 13.62 32.37
C PHE A 216 2.76 12.22 32.55
N GLY A 217 4.03 12.06 32.19
CA GLY A 217 4.79 10.82 32.35
C GLY A 217 4.51 9.78 31.25
N LEU A 218 4.00 10.20 30.10
CA LEU A 218 3.73 9.35 28.95
C LEU A 218 4.86 9.51 27.91
N SER A 219 5.28 8.39 27.31
CA SER A 219 6.19 8.39 26.16
C SER A 219 5.45 8.38 24.83
N GLU A 220 4.20 7.92 24.83
CA GLU A 220 3.32 7.86 23.67
C GLU A 220 1.85 7.91 24.11
N VAL A 221 0.97 8.37 23.21
CA VAL A 221 -0.49 8.37 23.35
C VAL A 221 -1.10 7.84 22.07
N ARG A 222 -2.04 6.90 22.20
CA ARG A 222 -2.81 6.37 21.07
C ARG A 222 -4.29 6.72 21.14
N PHE A 223 -4.79 6.97 22.33
CA PHE A 223 -6.19 7.27 22.58
C PHE A 223 -6.34 8.51 23.45
N VAL A 224 -7.25 9.39 23.05
CA VAL A 224 -7.61 10.61 23.76
C VAL A 224 -9.09 10.54 24.10
N ARG A 225 -9.41 10.61 25.39
CA ARG A 225 -10.80 10.67 25.86
C ARG A 225 -11.10 12.06 26.38
N ILE A 226 -12.19 12.64 25.90
CA ILE A 226 -12.71 13.91 26.36
C ILE A 226 -14.05 13.64 27.01
N SER A 227 -14.27 14.15 28.22
CA SER A 227 -15.49 13.90 28.99
C SER A 227 -16.03 15.16 29.64
N ASN A 228 -17.36 15.22 29.79
CA ASN A 228 -18.05 16.29 30.49
C ASN A 228 -18.63 15.75 31.81
N PRO A 229 -18.18 16.24 32.99
CA PRO A 229 -18.64 15.72 34.28
C PRO A 229 -20.16 15.80 34.48
N VAL A 230 -20.72 14.82 35.20
CA VAL A 230 -22.15 14.80 35.56
C VAL A 230 -22.51 16.04 36.38
N GLY A 231 -23.54 16.76 35.96
CA GLY A 231 -23.99 18.00 36.60
C GLY A 231 -23.26 19.27 36.14
N SER A 232 -22.41 19.16 35.11
CA SER A 232 -21.89 20.32 34.38
C SER A 232 -23.04 21.17 33.80
N GLY A 233 -22.87 22.49 33.83
CA GLY A 233 -23.81 23.45 33.24
C GLY A 233 -23.48 23.87 31.80
N PHE A 234 -22.40 23.31 31.24
CA PHE A 234 -21.86 23.61 29.91
C PHE A 234 -21.72 22.31 29.10
N SER A 235 -21.61 22.41 27.78
CA SER A 235 -21.60 21.27 26.85
C SER A 235 -20.43 21.39 25.85
N PRO A 236 -19.19 21.08 26.26
CA PRO A 236 -18.01 21.31 25.42
C PRO A 236 -18.16 20.66 24.03
N GLU A 237 -17.78 21.44 23.02
CA GLU A 237 -17.80 21.03 21.63
C GLU A 237 -16.39 20.78 21.10
N ILE A 238 -16.20 19.64 20.43
CA ILE A 238 -14.91 19.16 19.94
C ILE A 238 -14.92 19.14 18.42
N ASP A 239 -13.93 19.78 17.81
CA ASP A 239 -13.70 19.89 16.36
C ASP A 239 -12.64 18.86 15.91
N ALA A 240 -11.49 18.79 16.57
CA ALA A 240 -10.44 17.83 16.18
C ALA A 240 -9.39 17.58 17.28
N VAL A 241 -8.64 16.50 17.14
CA VAL A 241 -7.44 16.19 17.94
C VAL A 241 -6.28 15.86 17.00
N VAL A 242 -5.11 16.48 17.23
CA VAL A 242 -4.04 16.58 16.24
C VAL A 242 -2.66 16.30 16.87
N ASP A 243 -1.83 15.49 16.20
CA ASP A 243 -0.42 15.26 16.50
C ASP A 243 0.45 16.45 16.05
N VAL A 244 1.29 16.94 16.96
CA VAL A 244 2.37 17.89 16.67
C VAL A 244 3.62 17.08 16.33
N ALA A 245 3.79 16.73 15.05
CA ALA A 245 5.03 16.11 14.58
C ALA A 245 5.93 17.13 13.87
N VAL A 246 7.21 17.21 14.25
CA VAL A 246 8.19 18.01 13.48
C VAL A 246 8.37 17.39 12.09
N PRO A 247 8.17 18.15 10.99
CA PRO A 247 8.51 17.66 9.66
C PRO A 247 9.99 17.29 9.61
N ALA A 248 10.30 16.10 9.08
CA ALA A 248 11.67 15.62 8.89
C ALA A 248 12.59 16.73 8.34
N PRO A 249 13.91 16.75 8.67
CA PRO A 249 14.81 17.89 8.44
C PRO A 249 15.02 18.18 6.94
N GLY A 250 14.05 18.87 6.36
CA GLY A 250 13.97 19.32 4.98
C GLY A 250 13.22 20.66 4.86
N ALA A 251 12.40 21.03 5.85
CA ALA A 251 11.63 22.27 5.86
C ALA A 251 12.42 23.53 6.31
N ALA A 252 13.50 23.38 7.09
CA ALA A 252 14.20 24.51 7.70
C ALA A 252 15.13 25.32 6.77
N VAL A 253 15.27 24.95 5.48
CA VAL A 253 16.20 25.62 4.55
C VAL A 253 15.57 26.85 3.86
N LEU A 254 14.24 27.02 3.91
CA LEU A 254 13.54 28.09 3.18
C LEU A 254 13.40 29.43 3.94
N ALA A 255 13.62 29.48 5.25
CA ALA A 255 13.43 30.71 6.04
C ALA A 255 14.63 31.69 6.02
N PHE A 256 15.82 31.28 5.55
CA PHE A 256 17.03 32.13 5.59
C PHE A 256 17.39 32.81 4.25
N ALA A 257 16.59 32.63 3.20
CA ALA A 257 16.93 33.10 1.83
C ALA A 257 16.43 34.52 1.48
N GLY A 258 16.12 35.36 2.47
CA GLY A 258 15.59 36.73 2.27
C GLY A 258 16.63 37.82 1.98
N ALA A 259 17.93 37.54 2.00
CA ALA A 259 18.95 38.57 1.81
C ALA A 259 20.19 38.07 1.06
N LEU A 260 20.23 38.27 -0.27
CA LEU A 260 21.36 38.81 -1.07
C LEU A 260 21.27 38.44 -2.58
N ALA A 261 21.74 39.39 -3.39
CA ALA A 261 21.65 39.62 -4.85
C ALA A 261 22.04 38.47 -5.84
N PRO A 262 21.73 38.62 -7.16
CA PRO A 262 21.48 37.52 -8.10
C PRO A 262 22.63 37.24 -9.09
N ALA A 263 22.85 35.96 -9.42
CA ALA A 263 23.46 35.50 -10.69
C ALA A 263 23.44 33.97 -10.90
N GLY A 264 23.15 33.16 -9.87
CA GLY A 264 23.25 31.69 -9.94
C GLY A 264 21.96 30.93 -10.27
N LEU A 265 20.79 31.57 -10.24
CA LEU A 265 19.51 30.85 -10.12
C LEU A 265 19.04 30.12 -11.40
N MET A 266 19.47 30.52 -12.60
CA MET A 266 18.86 29.98 -13.84
C MET A 266 19.20 28.49 -14.11
N ARG A 267 20.30 27.98 -13.53
CA ARG A 267 20.66 26.55 -13.62
C ARG A 267 20.11 25.74 -12.46
N ILE A 268 19.93 26.35 -11.29
CA ILE A 268 19.40 25.69 -10.10
C ILE A 268 17.89 25.43 -10.26
N CYS A 269 17.13 26.35 -10.87
CA CYS A 269 15.72 26.12 -11.21
C CYS A 269 15.51 24.98 -12.22
N ALA A 270 16.43 24.78 -13.17
CA ALA A 270 16.38 23.65 -14.10
C ALA A 270 16.73 22.31 -13.42
N TYR A 271 17.64 22.33 -12.44
CA TYR A 271 17.97 21.17 -11.62
C TYR A 271 16.85 20.81 -10.64
N ILE A 272 16.18 21.79 -10.02
CA ILE A 272 15.03 21.58 -9.13
C ILE A 272 13.82 21.09 -9.93
N ALA A 273 13.58 21.59 -11.15
CA ALA A 273 12.51 21.07 -12.02
C ALA A 273 12.75 19.61 -12.45
N VAL A 274 14.01 19.24 -12.72
CA VAL A 274 14.39 17.86 -13.04
C VAL A 274 14.37 16.96 -11.79
N LEU A 275 14.76 17.47 -10.62
CA LEU A 275 14.65 16.75 -9.34
C LEU A 275 13.19 16.58 -8.91
N ALA A 276 12.32 17.57 -9.11
CA ALA A 276 10.89 17.50 -8.85
C ALA A 276 10.21 16.52 -9.82
N ALA A 277 10.61 16.49 -11.09
CA ALA A 277 10.12 15.49 -12.05
C ALA A 277 10.61 14.06 -11.73
N LEU A 278 11.84 13.91 -11.21
CA LEU A 278 12.39 12.63 -10.77
C LEU A 278 11.81 12.17 -9.42
N LEU A 279 11.58 13.06 -8.47
CA LEU A 279 10.92 12.75 -7.19
C LEU A 279 9.43 12.48 -7.37
N ALA A 280 8.73 13.19 -8.27
CA ALA A 280 7.37 12.86 -8.68
C ALA A 280 7.27 11.51 -9.39
N SER A 281 8.35 11.02 -10.03
CA SER A 281 8.40 9.67 -10.62
C SER A 281 8.71 8.56 -9.60
N VAL A 282 9.23 8.91 -8.42
CA VAL A 282 9.59 7.96 -7.34
C VAL A 282 8.55 7.94 -6.22
N ALA A 283 7.85 9.05 -5.95
CA ALA A 283 6.70 9.13 -5.05
C ALA A 283 5.38 8.58 -5.66
N ARG A 284 5.34 8.35 -6.98
CA ARG A 284 4.26 7.64 -7.69
C ARG A 284 4.38 6.10 -7.61
N ALA A 285 5.34 5.57 -6.85
CA ALA A 285 5.47 4.13 -6.61
C ALA A 285 4.67 3.75 -5.35
N GLY A 286 3.36 3.69 -5.51
CA GLY A 286 2.38 3.32 -4.49
C GLY A 286 1.05 3.93 -4.86
N PHE A 287 0.09 3.09 -5.27
CA PHE A 287 -1.19 3.39 -5.93
C PHE A 287 -1.09 3.60 -7.46
N GLU A 288 -1.53 2.60 -8.21
CA GLU A 288 -1.52 2.60 -9.68
C GLU A 288 -2.89 3.06 -10.21
N SER A 289 -2.98 4.23 -10.86
CA SER A 289 -4.23 4.80 -11.41
C SER A 289 -4.92 3.87 -12.44
N TRP A 290 -6.25 3.76 -12.38
CA TRP A 290 -7.10 3.01 -13.33
C TRP A 290 -8.09 3.92 -14.09
N PRO A 291 -7.59 4.86 -14.92
CA PRO A 291 -8.44 5.83 -15.61
C PRO A 291 -9.31 5.23 -16.73
N MET A 292 -9.11 3.96 -17.09
CA MET A 292 -9.87 3.23 -18.10
C MET A 292 -9.74 1.71 -17.94
N LEU A 293 -10.58 0.97 -18.67
CA LEU A 293 -10.48 -0.49 -18.79
C LEU A 293 -9.06 -0.94 -19.18
N ALA A 294 -8.56 -2.00 -18.54
CA ALA A 294 -7.22 -2.51 -18.75
C ALA A 294 -6.09 -1.49 -18.48
N ARG A 295 -6.38 -0.53 -17.58
CA ARG A 295 -5.47 0.43 -16.93
C ARG A 295 -4.99 1.61 -17.78
N ASP A 296 -4.59 1.40 -19.02
CA ASP A 296 -4.13 2.49 -19.88
C ASP A 296 -4.59 2.35 -21.33
N ALA A 297 -4.38 3.40 -22.14
CA ALA A 297 -4.86 3.46 -23.51
C ALA A 297 -4.24 2.42 -24.46
N SER A 298 -3.18 1.73 -24.04
CA SER A 298 -2.60 0.61 -24.78
C SER A 298 -3.21 -0.75 -24.39
N HIS A 299 -4.07 -0.74 -23.36
CA HIS A 299 -4.72 -1.91 -22.73
C HIS A 299 -3.72 -3.00 -22.34
N ASN A 300 -2.50 -2.57 -22.07
CA ASN A 300 -1.41 -3.37 -21.60
C ASN A 300 -1.21 -2.93 -20.17
N ALA A 301 -1.89 -3.61 -19.24
CA ALA A 301 -1.64 -3.39 -17.83
C ALA A 301 -0.20 -3.83 -17.58
N ARG A 302 0.73 -2.88 -17.65
CA ARG A 302 2.13 -3.07 -17.29
C ARG A 302 2.19 -3.28 -15.78
N ALA A 303 1.71 -4.43 -15.33
CA ALA A 303 1.74 -4.82 -13.95
C ALA A 303 3.20 -4.95 -13.55
N THR A 304 3.52 -4.39 -12.40
CA THR A 304 4.81 -4.53 -11.73
C THR A 304 5.09 -5.98 -11.30
N GLY A 305 4.26 -6.97 -11.66
CA GLY A 305 4.45 -8.37 -11.29
C GLY A 305 3.78 -9.39 -12.21
N PHE A 306 4.11 -10.65 -11.94
CA PHE A 306 3.68 -11.84 -12.68
C PHE A 306 3.00 -12.77 -11.66
N ALA A 307 1.71 -13.04 -11.84
CA ALA A 307 0.94 -13.89 -10.92
C ALA A 307 1.07 -15.37 -11.36
N SER A 308 2.14 -16.02 -10.90
CA SER A 308 2.37 -17.45 -11.09
C SER A 308 3.00 -18.02 -9.80
N PRO A 309 2.55 -19.21 -9.35
CA PRO A 309 1.68 -20.14 -10.06
C PRO A 309 0.16 -19.87 -9.88
N LEU A 310 -0.63 -20.11 -10.93
CA LEU A 310 -2.10 -20.18 -10.95
C LEU A 310 -2.66 -21.45 -10.27
N GLY A 311 -2.06 -21.85 -9.14
CA GLY A 311 -2.37 -23.12 -8.47
C GLY A 311 -3.77 -23.17 -7.85
N SER A 312 -4.03 -22.27 -6.89
CA SER A 312 -5.34 -22.06 -6.28
C SER A 312 -5.54 -20.57 -6.01
N PRO A 313 -6.77 -20.06 -6.13
CA PRO A 313 -7.05 -18.68 -5.76
C PRO A 313 -6.80 -18.47 -4.26
N ASP A 314 -6.27 -17.31 -3.90
CA ASP A 314 -6.06 -16.92 -2.51
C ASP A 314 -7.38 -16.71 -1.78
N TRP A 315 -8.34 -16.10 -2.48
CA TRP A 315 -9.72 -15.98 -2.04
C TRP A 315 -10.66 -15.96 -3.25
N VAL A 316 -11.94 -16.25 -2.97
CA VAL A 316 -13.03 -16.17 -3.95
C VAL A 316 -14.22 -15.44 -3.33
N ALA A 317 -14.46 -14.20 -3.78
CA ALA A 317 -15.63 -13.43 -3.37
C ALA A 317 -16.85 -13.92 -4.18
N SER A 318 -17.90 -14.34 -3.48
CA SER A 318 -19.05 -15.02 -4.11
C SER A 318 -20.41 -14.67 -3.50
N HIS A 319 -20.43 -13.97 -2.36
CA HIS A 319 -21.64 -13.63 -1.64
C HIS A 319 -21.59 -12.18 -1.16
N ASP A 320 -22.75 -11.52 -1.09
CA ASP A 320 -22.89 -10.15 -0.60
C ASP A 320 -22.85 -10.09 0.94
N GLU A 321 -22.92 -8.88 1.51
CA GLU A 321 -22.94 -8.66 2.97
C GLU A 321 -24.11 -9.38 3.70
N ASN A 322 -25.15 -9.79 2.98
CA ASN A 322 -26.31 -10.52 3.51
C ASN A 322 -26.21 -12.05 3.28
N GLY A 323 -25.11 -12.53 2.68
CA GLY A 323 -24.91 -13.93 2.34
C GLY A 323 -25.71 -14.40 1.12
N LEU A 324 -26.22 -13.50 0.28
CA LEU A 324 -26.82 -13.86 -1.00
C LEU A 324 -25.73 -14.06 -2.06
N PRO A 325 -25.86 -15.04 -2.97
CA PRO A 325 -24.91 -15.22 -4.06
C PRO A 325 -24.80 -13.97 -4.94
N ILE A 326 -23.59 -13.65 -5.39
CA ILE A 326 -23.32 -12.59 -6.36
C ILE A 326 -23.09 -13.21 -7.73
N GLY A 327 -23.87 -12.78 -8.72
CA GLY A 327 -23.60 -13.02 -10.14
C GLY A 327 -22.74 -11.91 -10.72
N PHE A 328 -21.41 -12.03 -10.65
CA PHE A 328 -20.50 -11.04 -11.24
C PHE A 328 -20.59 -11.01 -12.76
N ILE A 329 -20.46 -9.81 -13.34
CA ILE A 329 -20.49 -9.59 -14.79
C ILE A 329 -19.11 -9.91 -15.37
N GLY A 330 -18.91 -11.14 -15.84
CA GLY A 330 -17.60 -11.63 -16.27
C GLY A 330 -16.96 -10.93 -17.48
N GLN A 331 -17.71 -10.13 -18.24
CA GLN A 331 -17.16 -9.31 -19.33
C GLN A 331 -16.57 -8.00 -18.80
N SER A 332 -17.10 -7.50 -17.67
CA SER A 332 -16.62 -6.31 -16.96
C SER A 332 -15.34 -6.66 -16.20
N GLY A 333 -14.23 -6.02 -16.55
CA GLY A 333 -12.97 -6.22 -15.85
C GLY A 333 -13.01 -5.56 -14.47
N PRO A 334 -12.55 -6.22 -13.39
CA PRO A 334 -12.43 -5.58 -12.09
C PRO A 334 -11.38 -4.46 -12.11
N VAL A 335 -11.52 -3.47 -11.23
CA VAL A 335 -10.54 -2.38 -11.06
C VAL A 335 -10.07 -2.32 -9.61
N VAL A 336 -8.90 -1.72 -9.36
CA VAL A 336 -8.29 -1.72 -8.03
C VAL A 336 -7.93 -0.30 -7.63
N LEU A 337 -8.28 0.09 -6.40
CA LEU A 337 -7.80 1.32 -5.75
C LEU A 337 -7.47 1.03 -4.28
N GLY A 338 -6.21 1.24 -3.91
CA GLY A 338 -5.74 0.98 -2.56
C GLY A 338 -5.96 -0.46 -2.12
N GLY A 339 -6.64 -0.63 -0.98
CA GLY A 339 -6.98 -1.94 -0.40
C GLY A 339 -8.26 -2.58 -0.96
N LEU A 340 -8.88 -2.00 -1.99
CA LEU A 340 -10.18 -2.44 -2.50
C LEU A 340 -10.13 -2.83 -3.98
N VAL A 341 -10.86 -3.89 -4.32
CA VAL A 341 -11.14 -4.36 -5.66
C VAL A 341 -12.61 -4.09 -5.97
N TYR A 342 -12.89 -3.43 -7.07
CA TYR A 342 -14.24 -3.07 -7.48
C TYR A 342 -14.68 -3.92 -8.67
N ALA A 343 -15.87 -4.50 -8.56
CA ALA A 343 -16.45 -5.33 -9.61
C ALA A 343 -17.97 -5.14 -9.66
N LEU A 344 -18.54 -5.27 -10.87
CA LEU A 344 -19.98 -5.19 -11.07
C LEU A 344 -20.61 -6.57 -10.95
N GLY A 345 -21.78 -6.66 -10.31
CA GLY A 345 -22.52 -7.91 -10.20
C GLY A 345 -23.98 -7.71 -9.80
N GLU A 346 -24.75 -8.77 -9.93
CA GLU A 346 -26.16 -8.81 -9.51
C GLU A 346 -26.31 -9.66 -8.25
N SER A 347 -27.06 -9.18 -7.27
CA SER A 347 -27.52 -10.04 -6.17
C SER A 347 -28.95 -9.68 -5.76
N GLY A 348 -29.79 -10.71 -5.61
CA GLY A 348 -31.19 -10.54 -5.23
C GLY A 348 -32.04 -9.81 -6.28
N GLY A 349 -31.62 -9.80 -7.54
CA GLY A 349 -32.27 -9.09 -8.66
C GLY A 349 -31.90 -7.61 -8.76
N ILE A 350 -30.85 -7.16 -8.06
CA ILE A 350 -30.38 -5.78 -8.04
C ILE A 350 -28.91 -5.75 -8.51
N ASP A 351 -28.65 -4.95 -9.54
CA ASP A 351 -27.31 -4.68 -10.04
C ASP A 351 -26.55 -3.72 -9.11
N ARG A 352 -25.31 -4.05 -8.79
CA ARG A 352 -24.48 -3.33 -7.83
C ARG A 352 -23.02 -3.23 -8.27
N LEU A 353 -22.38 -2.16 -7.83
CA LEU A 353 -20.94 -2.04 -7.68
C LEU A 353 -20.56 -2.65 -6.32
N TYR A 354 -19.67 -3.63 -6.30
CA TYR A 354 -19.12 -4.21 -5.06
C TYR A 354 -17.71 -3.71 -4.82
N ALA A 355 -17.43 -3.26 -3.61
CA ALA A 355 -16.07 -3.02 -3.12
C ALA A 355 -15.65 -4.19 -2.25
N ILE A 356 -14.58 -4.87 -2.67
CA ILE A 356 -14.12 -6.13 -2.10
C ILE A 356 -12.74 -5.92 -1.50
N ASP A 357 -12.55 -6.36 -0.27
CA ASP A 357 -11.26 -6.29 0.40
C ASP A 357 -10.23 -7.13 -0.34
N ARG A 358 -9.09 -6.51 -0.62
CA ARG A 358 -8.04 -7.11 -1.41
C ARG A 358 -7.30 -8.24 -0.68
N VAL A 359 -7.31 -8.24 0.66
CA VAL A 359 -6.58 -9.20 1.49
C VAL A 359 -7.37 -10.49 1.63
N ASP A 360 -8.66 -10.41 1.93
CA ASP A 360 -9.47 -11.58 2.29
C ASP A 360 -10.68 -11.84 1.38
N GLY A 361 -10.97 -10.96 0.43
CA GLY A 361 -12.09 -11.11 -0.50
C GLY A 361 -13.46 -10.81 0.11
N SER A 362 -13.52 -10.23 1.31
CA SER A 362 -14.79 -9.83 1.94
C SER A 362 -15.38 -8.58 1.28
N VAL A 363 -16.71 -8.55 1.08
CA VAL A 363 -17.39 -7.33 0.60
C VAL A 363 -17.38 -6.29 1.73
N ARG A 364 -16.79 -5.12 1.46
CA ARG A 364 -16.74 -3.98 2.40
C ARG A 364 -18.01 -3.14 2.33
N PHE A 365 -18.43 -2.83 1.11
CA PHE A 365 -19.69 -2.17 0.82
C PHE A 365 -20.16 -2.52 -0.59
N SER A 366 -21.42 -2.21 -0.87
CA SER A 366 -21.96 -2.24 -2.23
C SER A 366 -22.82 -1.02 -2.51
N ALA A 367 -22.83 -0.56 -3.76
CA ALA A 367 -23.63 0.57 -4.21
C ALA A 367 -24.57 0.11 -5.33
N VAL A 368 -25.84 0.54 -5.27
CA VAL A 368 -26.82 0.22 -6.32
C VAL A 368 -26.46 0.99 -7.58
N ILE A 369 -26.41 0.28 -8.71
CA ILE A 369 -26.21 0.88 -10.02
C ILE A 369 -27.45 0.70 -10.87
N GLU A 370 -27.52 1.45 -11.95
CA GLU A 370 -28.55 1.24 -12.95
C GLU A 370 -28.37 -0.11 -13.64
N ARG A 371 -29.51 -0.74 -13.98
CA ARG A 371 -29.51 -2.05 -14.61
C ARG A 371 -28.90 -1.96 -16.02
N PRO A 372 -27.89 -2.79 -16.34
CA PRO A 372 -27.32 -2.83 -17.68
C PRO A 372 -28.39 -3.13 -18.74
N ALA A 373 -28.41 -2.34 -19.81
CA ALA A 373 -29.28 -2.56 -20.96
C ALA A 373 -28.72 -3.67 -21.86
N LEU A 374 -29.58 -4.43 -22.55
CA LEU A 374 -29.20 -5.39 -23.61
C LEU A 374 -28.11 -6.41 -23.23
N ASP A 375 -28.11 -6.89 -21.97
CA ASP A 375 -27.07 -7.79 -21.44
C ASP A 375 -25.64 -7.22 -21.63
N SER A 376 -25.56 -5.89 -21.61
CA SER A 376 -24.33 -5.17 -21.81
C SER A 376 -23.45 -5.15 -20.57
N TRP A 377 -22.18 -4.82 -20.80
CA TRP A 377 -21.17 -4.70 -19.78
C TRP A 377 -20.38 -3.40 -20.01
N SER A 378 -20.02 -2.77 -18.90
CA SER A 378 -19.07 -1.68 -18.84
C SER A 378 -18.13 -2.01 -17.70
N SER A 379 -16.84 -1.70 -17.85
CA SER A 379 -15.91 -1.84 -16.72
C SER A 379 -15.96 -0.57 -15.88
N PRO A 380 -15.97 -0.66 -14.54
CA PRO A 380 -15.79 0.51 -13.71
C PRO A 380 -14.42 1.13 -14.00
N LEU A 381 -14.24 2.39 -13.62
CA LEU A 381 -12.94 3.05 -13.61
C LEU A 381 -12.72 3.77 -12.30
N VAL A 382 -11.48 4.15 -12.06
CA VAL A 382 -11.08 4.92 -10.88
C VAL A 382 -10.58 6.29 -11.31
N ASP A 383 -11.20 7.32 -10.77
CA ASP A 383 -10.63 8.67 -10.74
C ASP A 383 -9.92 8.85 -9.39
N GLU A 384 -8.59 8.71 -9.43
CA GLU A 384 -7.75 8.76 -8.24
C GLU A 384 -7.71 10.17 -7.64
N ALA A 385 -7.74 11.22 -8.48
CA ALA A 385 -7.63 12.61 -8.02
C ALA A 385 -8.81 12.98 -7.13
N ASN A 386 -10.01 12.53 -7.51
CA ASN A 386 -11.24 12.77 -6.75
C ASN A 386 -11.62 11.59 -5.84
N ARG A 387 -10.81 10.51 -5.81
CA ARG A 387 -11.07 9.27 -5.06
C ARG A 387 -12.45 8.67 -5.34
N THR A 388 -12.85 8.66 -6.60
CA THR A 388 -14.16 8.13 -7.01
C THR A 388 -14.03 6.86 -7.86
N VAL A 389 -15.02 5.99 -7.75
CA VAL A 389 -15.23 4.87 -8.68
C VAL A 389 -16.41 5.23 -9.55
N ILE A 390 -16.21 5.21 -10.87
CA ILE A 390 -17.21 5.64 -11.84
C ILE A 390 -17.72 4.45 -12.62
N VAL A 391 -19.05 4.35 -12.75
CA VAL A 391 -19.75 3.29 -13.46
C VAL A 391 -20.66 3.90 -14.52
N ALA A 392 -20.59 3.38 -15.75
CA ALA A 392 -21.53 3.70 -16.81
C ALA A 392 -22.43 2.48 -17.04
N SER A 393 -23.74 2.62 -16.83
CA SER A 393 -24.70 1.52 -16.95
C SER A 393 -26.10 2.08 -17.22
N GLY A 394 -26.92 1.34 -17.98
CA GLY A 394 -28.22 1.85 -18.43
C GLY A 394 -28.03 3.14 -19.22
N ASP A 395 -28.83 4.17 -18.92
CA ASP A 395 -28.73 5.48 -19.56
C ASP A 395 -28.00 6.51 -18.68
N SER A 396 -27.14 6.08 -17.73
CA SER A 396 -26.44 6.98 -16.82
C SER A 396 -24.95 6.67 -16.62
N VAL A 397 -24.22 7.69 -16.15
CA VAL A 397 -22.89 7.57 -15.56
C VAL A 397 -22.95 8.05 -14.13
N ALA A 398 -22.57 7.22 -13.17
CA ALA A 398 -22.58 7.56 -11.75
C ALA A 398 -21.19 7.42 -11.14
N ALA A 399 -20.81 8.39 -10.31
CA ALA A 399 -19.61 8.32 -9.50
C ALA A 399 -19.96 8.06 -8.04
N PHE A 400 -19.18 7.20 -7.41
CA PHE A 400 -19.31 6.80 -6.02
C PHE A 400 -18.02 7.12 -5.27
N ASP A 401 -18.10 7.56 -4.03
CA ASP A 401 -16.93 7.68 -3.16
C ASP A 401 -16.29 6.29 -3.01
N ALA A 402 -15.00 6.19 -3.29
CA ALA A 402 -14.31 4.89 -3.31
C ALA A 402 -14.20 4.24 -1.91
N ARG A 403 -14.34 4.98 -0.82
CA ARG A 403 -14.26 4.44 0.55
C ARG A 403 -15.62 4.02 1.10
N THR A 404 -16.66 4.79 0.81
CA THR A 404 -17.98 4.58 1.43
C THR A 404 -19.01 3.97 0.49
N GLY A 405 -18.84 4.15 -0.83
CA GLY A 405 -19.82 3.77 -1.84
C GLY A 405 -20.98 4.75 -2.00
N ASP A 406 -20.93 5.91 -1.33
CA ASP A 406 -21.96 6.93 -1.44
C ASP A 406 -21.95 7.53 -2.86
N ALA A 407 -23.12 7.66 -3.46
CA ALA A 407 -23.27 8.31 -4.76
C ALA A 407 -22.93 9.81 -4.63
N MET A 408 -21.93 10.26 -5.39
CA MET A 408 -21.47 11.64 -5.38
C MET A 408 -22.19 12.47 -6.43
N TRP A 409 -22.28 11.95 -7.65
CA TRP A 409 -22.99 12.58 -8.75
C TRP A 409 -23.44 11.55 -9.78
N THR A 410 -24.41 11.94 -10.60
CA THR A 410 -24.91 11.13 -11.72
C THR A 410 -25.16 12.04 -12.92
N ALA A 411 -24.77 11.58 -14.10
CA ALA A 411 -24.99 12.23 -15.37
C ALA A 411 -25.94 11.38 -16.22
N ASP A 412 -27.12 11.93 -16.52
CA ASP A 412 -28.11 11.28 -17.37
C ASP A 412 -27.70 11.42 -18.84
N LEU A 413 -27.53 10.28 -19.52
CA LEU A 413 -27.29 10.20 -20.95
C LEU A 413 -28.64 10.14 -21.70
N LEU A 414 -28.60 10.37 -23.01
CA LEU A 414 -29.83 10.31 -23.82
C LEU A 414 -30.25 8.89 -24.19
N LEU A 415 -29.30 7.95 -24.20
CA LEU A 415 -29.48 6.57 -24.64
C LEU A 415 -28.63 5.64 -23.77
N ASP A 416 -28.91 4.35 -23.88
CA ASP A 416 -28.21 3.32 -23.13
C ASP A 416 -26.72 3.21 -23.50
N VAL A 417 -25.87 3.01 -22.50
CA VAL A 417 -24.48 2.58 -22.65
C VAL A 417 -24.47 1.09 -22.97
N VAL A 418 -23.92 0.75 -24.14
CA VAL A 418 -23.84 -0.64 -24.60
C VAL A 418 -22.40 -0.97 -24.99
N ASN A 419 -21.74 -1.82 -24.22
CA ASN A 419 -20.41 -2.42 -24.38
C ASN A 419 -19.27 -1.39 -24.37
N ALA A 420 -19.53 -0.19 -23.85
CA ALA A 420 -18.58 0.90 -23.79
C ALA A 420 -18.17 1.14 -22.33
N SER A 421 -16.87 1.12 -22.08
CA SER A 421 -16.32 1.57 -20.80
C SER A 421 -16.04 3.08 -20.88
N PRO A 422 -16.32 3.85 -19.81
CA PRO A 422 -15.90 5.23 -19.74
C PRO A 422 -14.37 5.32 -19.62
N ILE A 423 -13.83 6.52 -19.85
CA ILE A 423 -12.44 6.87 -19.54
C ILE A 423 -12.39 8.24 -18.85
N VAL A 424 -11.44 8.45 -17.94
CA VAL A 424 -11.20 9.74 -17.29
C VAL A 424 -9.81 10.26 -17.65
N THR A 425 -9.69 11.57 -17.90
CA THR A 425 -8.37 12.21 -18.07
C THR A 425 -7.69 12.38 -16.72
N SER A 426 -6.37 12.54 -16.71
CA SER A 426 -5.60 12.64 -15.47
C SER A 426 -4.45 13.66 -15.57
N ASP A 427 -4.50 14.53 -16.58
CA ASP A 427 -3.42 15.45 -16.95
C ASP A 427 -3.93 16.83 -17.40
N LEU A 428 -5.23 17.10 -17.24
CA LEU A 428 -5.82 18.41 -17.55
C LEU A 428 -5.84 19.37 -16.34
N GLY A 429 -5.36 18.93 -15.16
CA GLY A 429 -5.29 19.76 -13.96
C GLY A 429 -6.66 19.84 -13.29
N PRO A 430 -7.18 21.01 -12.91
CA PRO A 430 -8.50 21.15 -12.27
C PRO A 430 -9.65 21.03 -13.28
N SER A 431 -9.42 20.38 -14.42
CA SER A 431 -10.37 20.31 -15.53
C SER A 431 -10.32 18.96 -16.21
N ASP A 432 -10.04 17.91 -15.44
CA ASP A 432 -10.15 16.56 -15.91
C ASP A 432 -11.61 16.24 -16.30
N ARG A 433 -11.74 15.34 -17.28
CA ARG A 433 -12.99 15.05 -18.00
C ARG A 433 -13.17 13.55 -18.11
N LEU A 434 -14.42 13.12 -18.03
CA LEU A 434 -14.84 11.79 -18.40
C LEU A 434 -15.40 11.77 -19.81
N PHE A 435 -15.03 10.75 -20.58
CA PHE A 435 -15.58 10.48 -21.90
C PHE A 435 -16.22 9.10 -21.96
N VAL A 436 -17.44 9.04 -22.53
CA VAL A 436 -18.19 7.80 -22.72
C VAL A 436 -19.04 7.90 -23.98
N THR A 437 -19.40 6.74 -24.55
CA THR A 437 -20.34 6.66 -25.68
C THR A 437 -21.65 6.00 -25.28
N ASP A 438 -22.76 6.54 -25.78
CA ASP A 438 -24.06 5.87 -25.74
C ASP A 438 -24.36 5.15 -27.06
N SER A 439 -25.41 4.33 -27.06
CA SER A 439 -25.83 3.51 -28.20
C SER A 439 -27.30 3.70 -28.50
N ASP A 440 -27.63 3.93 -29.76
CA ASP A 440 -29.01 3.83 -30.25
C ASP A 440 -29.39 2.39 -30.66
N GLY A 441 -28.54 1.41 -30.34
CA GLY A 441 -28.72 0.01 -30.66
C GLY A 441 -28.31 -0.36 -32.09
N PHE A 442 -28.20 -1.67 -32.35
CA PHE A 442 -27.66 -2.23 -33.60
C PHE A 442 -28.48 -1.93 -34.88
N PHE A 443 -29.69 -1.38 -34.76
CA PHE A 443 -30.67 -1.29 -35.86
C PHE A 443 -31.46 0.02 -35.95
N LEU A 444 -31.25 1.00 -35.07
CA LEU A 444 -31.94 2.29 -35.13
C LEU A 444 -31.06 3.30 -35.89
N GLN A 445 -31.70 4.32 -36.47
CA GLN A 445 -31.06 5.30 -37.38
C GLN A 445 -30.62 6.58 -36.65
N GLY A 446 -30.64 6.61 -35.31
CA GLY A 446 -30.50 7.81 -34.48
C GLY A 446 -29.05 8.23 -34.21
N GLY A 447 -28.14 7.25 -34.25
CA GLY A 447 -26.73 7.32 -33.95
C GLY A 447 -26.38 7.70 -32.51
N GLY A 448 -25.54 6.87 -31.87
CA GLY A 448 -24.96 7.19 -30.57
C GLY A 448 -24.03 8.40 -30.59
N SER A 449 -23.59 8.81 -29.40
CA SER A 449 -22.92 10.07 -29.12
C SER A 449 -21.75 9.91 -28.17
N LEU A 450 -20.74 10.75 -28.35
CA LEU A 450 -19.67 10.96 -27.39
C LEU A 450 -20.06 12.06 -26.41
N TYR A 451 -19.96 11.76 -25.11
CA TYR A 451 -20.17 12.71 -24.03
C TYR A 451 -18.83 13.13 -23.43
N CYS A 452 -18.76 14.39 -23.04
CA CYS A 452 -17.72 14.94 -22.18
C CYS A 452 -18.40 15.39 -20.89
N VAL A 453 -18.04 14.77 -19.78
CA VAL A 453 -18.61 15.02 -18.45
C VAL A 453 -17.51 15.57 -17.56
N ASN A 454 -17.81 16.59 -16.77
CA ASN A 454 -16.88 17.11 -15.79
C ASN A 454 -16.79 16.16 -14.58
N VAL A 455 -15.58 15.88 -14.11
CA VAL A 455 -15.37 15.04 -12.90
C VAL A 455 -14.82 15.84 -11.72
N ASP A 456 -14.06 16.90 -12.01
CA ASP A 456 -13.42 17.73 -10.99
C ASP A 456 -14.38 18.70 -10.32
N PRO A 457 -14.09 19.12 -9.08
CA PRO A 457 -14.85 20.16 -8.39
C PRO A 457 -15.01 21.45 -9.21
N PHE A 458 -16.13 22.13 -8.98
CA PHE A 458 -16.40 23.42 -9.60
C PHE A 458 -15.37 24.47 -9.19
N ASP A 459 -14.86 25.20 -10.19
CA ASP A 459 -14.02 26.38 -10.03
C ASP A 459 -14.41 27.42 -11.09
N GLY A 460 -15.04 28.51 -10.66
CA GLY A 460 -15.51 29.56 -11.59
C GLY A 460 -14.44 30.21 -12.46
N ALA A 461 -13.13 30.05 -12.15
CA ALA A 461 -12.03 30.57 -12.96
C ALA A 461 -11.52 29.55 -13.99
N SER A 462 -11.27 28.30 -13.59
CA SER A 462 -10.68 27.26 -14.47
C SER A 462 -11.66 26.18 -14.92
N ASN A 463 -12.68 25.86 -14.11
CA ASN A 463 -13.64 24.78 -14.35
C ASN A 463 -15.08 25.18 -13.98
N PRO A 464 -15.81 25.88 -14.86
CA PRO A 464 -17.13 26.42 -14.54
C PRO A 464 -18.26 25.37 -14.65
N TYR A 465 -17.95 24.10 -14.40
CA TYR A 465 -18.87 22.96 -14.51
C TYR A 465 -18.91 22.22 -13.18
N GLU A 466 -20.08 21.77 -12.76
CA GLU A 466 -20.22 20.93 -11.56
C GLU A 466 -19.78 19.48 -11.87
N PRO A 467 -19.28 18.72 -10.89
CA PRO A 467 -19.06 17.28 -11.07
C PRO A 467 -20.34 16.58 -11.57
N GLY A 468 -20.20 15.75 -12.61
CA GLY A 468 -21.32 15.10 -13.30
C GLY A 468 -22.02 15.95 -14.35
N GLU A 469 -21.66 17.24 -14.51
CA GLU A 469 -22.25 18.07 -15.55
C GLU A 469 -21.71 17.69 -16.95
N ILE A 470 -22.63 17.52 -17.91
CA ILE A 470 -22.27 17.32 -19.32
C ILE A 470 -21.74 18.64 -19.90
N VAL A 471 -20.42 18.73 -20.05
CA VAL A 471 -19.72 19.87 -20.66
C VAL A 471 -20.13 20.01 -22.13
N TRP A 472 -20.15 18.90 -22.86
CA TRP A 472 -20.66 18.84 -24.23
C TRP A 472 -20.97 17.42 -24.68
N ARG A 473 -21.74 17.31 -25.77
CA ARG A 473 -22.12 16.07 -26.43
C ARG A 473 -21.97 16.21 -27.94
N ILE A 474 -21.46 15.17 -28.61
CA ILE A 474 -21.37 15.10 -30.08
C ILE A 474 -22.02 13.83 -30.60
N PRO A 475 -23.01 13.92 -31.50
CA PRO A 475 -23.51 12.77 -32.24
C PRO A 475 -22.42 12.20 -33.15
N LEU A 476 -22.12 10.92 -33.01
CA LEU A 476 -21.14 10.24 -33.87
C LEU A 476 -21.77 9.86 -35.22
N GLY A 477 -23.06 9.53 -35.21
CA GLY A 477 -23.85 9.18 -36.39
C GLY A 477 -23.53 7.77 -36.91
N GLY A 478 -24.58 7.05 -37.35
CA GLY A 478 -24.50 5.60 -37.57
C GLY A 478 -24.76 4.84 -36.26
N ALA A 479 -25.14 3.55 -36.34
CA ALA A 479 -25.34 2.73 -35.15
C ALA A 479 -24.03 2.69 -34.36
N SER A 480 -23.97 3.36 -33.21
CA SER A 480 -22.82 3.26 -32.30
C SER A 480 -23.16 2.20 -31.28
N SER A 481 -22.25 1.27 -31.05
CA SER A 481 -22.36 0.26 -30.01
C SER A 481 -20.95 -0.12 -29.61
N GLY A 482 -20.61 -0.01 -28.34
CA GLY A 482 -19.40 -0.62 -27.78
C GLY A 482 -18.12 0.22 -27.81
N ASN A 483 -18.19 1.46 -28.28
CA ASN A 483 -16.99 2.21 -28.61
C ASN A 483 -16.37 2.89 -27.39
N THR A 484 -15.61 2.13 -26.61
CA THR A 484 -14.76 2.63 -25.52
C THR A 484 -13.78 3.68 -26.09
N PRO A 485 -13.84 4.96 -25.67
CA PRO A 485 -12.91 5.97 -26.14
C PRO A 485 -11.50 5.72 -25.60
N ALA A 486 -10.50 6.36 -26.19
CA ALA A 486 -9.16 6.42 -25.60
C ALA A 486 -8.66 7.86 -25.55
N TYR A 487 -7.80 8.16 -24.58
CA TYR A 487 -7.25 9.48 -24.38
C TYR A 487 -5.73 9.45 -24.43
N ALA A 488 -5.13 10.43 -25.12
CA ALA A 488 -3.71 10.69 -25.05
C ALA A 488 -3.38 12.15 -25.41
N GLY A 489 -2.67 12.84 -24.52
CA GLY A 489 -2.05 14.14 -24.80
C GLY A 489 -3.03 15.23 -25.22
N GLY A 490 -4.15 15.37 -24.50
CA GLY A 490 -5.18 16.37 -24.77
C GLY A 490 -6.15 16.00 -25.90
N VAL A 491 -6.07 14.78 -26.44
CA VAL A 491 -6.93 14.31 -27.53
C VAL A 491 -7.71 13.07 -27.09
N VAL A 492 -9.02 13.10 -27.31
CA VAL A 492 -9.89 11.93 -27.17
C VAL A 492 -10.15 11.32 -28.54
N TYR A 493 -9.97 10.01 -28.63
CA TYR A 493 -10.17 9.20 -29.82
C TYR A 493 -11.38 8.30 -29.61
N VAL A 494 -12.23 8.18 -30.63
CA VAL A 494 -13.42 7.34 -30.56
C VAL A 494 -13.71 6.72 -31.91
N SER A 495 -14.14 5.47 -31.90
CA SER A 495 -14.61 4.72 -33.06
C SER A 495 -16.14 4.78 -33.20
N ASP A 496 -16.64 4.48 -34.39
CA ASP A 496 -18.06 4.17 -34.61
C ASP A 496 -18.25 2.92 -35.48
N ALA A 497 -19.41 2.29 -35.35
CA ALA A 497 -19.78 1.09 -36.10
C ALA A 497 -20.29 1.40 -37.52
N GLY A 498 -20.39 2.68 -37.91
CA GLY A 498 -20.95 3.11 -39.18
C GLY A 498 -22.43 2.76 -39.31
N ASP A 499 -22.87 2.40 -40.51
CA ASP A 499 -24.24 1.92 -40.74
C ASP A 499 -24.20 0.65 -41.60
N PHE A 500 -24.42 -0.48 -40.95
CA PHE A 500 -24.43 -1.79 -41.60
C PHE A 500 -25.51 -1.90 -42.68
N ASN A 501 -26.71 -1.33 -42.44
CA ASN A 501 -27.83 -1.42 -43.37
C ASN A 501 -27.63 -0.54 -44.61
N LEU A 502 -26.98 0.61 -44.44
CA LEU A 502 -26.66 1.54 -45.52
C LEU A 502 -25.30 1.28 -46.17
N GLY A 503 -24.54 0.30 -45.69
CA GLY A 503 -23.20 -0.01 -46.18
C GLY A 503 -22.22 1.16 -45.97
N THR A 504 -22.36 1.88 -44.86
CA THR A 504 -21.44 2.94 -44.45
C THR A 504 -20.37 2.32 -43.55
N PRO A 505 -19.08 2.35 -43.94
CA PRO A 505 -18.00 1.84 -43.10
C PRO A 505 -17.89 2.60 -41.78
N GLY A 506 -17.41 1.91 -40.74
CA GLY A 506 -17.09 2.54 -39.47
C GLY A 506 -15.96 3.55 -39.58
N ARG A 507 -15.90 4.48 -38.63
CA ARG A 507 -14.90 5.55 -38.61
C ARG A 507 -14.14 5.57 -37.29
N VAL A 508 -13.01 6.26 -37.30
CA VAL A 508 -12.28 6.68 -36.11
C VAL A 508 -12.12 8.19 -36.18
N ARG A 509 -12.38 8.88 -35.08
CA ARG A 509 -12.32 10.35 -34.98
C ARG A 509 -11.49 10.77 -33.77
N ALA A 510 -10.84 11.91 -33.91
CA ALA A 510 -10.13 12.59 -32.83
C ALA A 510 -10.82 13.90 -32.50
N PHE A 511 -10.96 14.22 -31.22
CA PHE A 511 -11.53 15.46 -30.71
C PHE A 511 -10.59 16.08 -29.66
N ASP A 512 -10.61 17.40 -29.58
CA ASP A 512 -9.90 18.13 -28.53
C ASP A 512 -10.58 17.90 -27.18
N ALA A 513 -9.88 17.21 -26.27
CA ALA A 513 -10.41 16.88 -24.94
C ALA A 513 -10.49 18.10 -24.02
N THR A 514 -9.73 19.17 -24.31
CA THR A 514 -9.70 20.41 -23.51
C THR A 514 -10.85 21.36 -23.84
N SER A 515 -11.62 21.05 -24.88
CA SER A 515 -12.70 21.92 -25.32
C SER A 515 -13.83 21.97 -24.28
N THR A 516 -14.34 23.17 -24.02
CA THR A 516 -15.50 23.41 -23.15
C THR A 516 -16.82 23.51 -23.92
N THR A 517 -16.77 23.29 -25.24
CA THR A 517 -17.95 23.20 -26.12
C THR A 517 -17.72 22.10 -27.13
N ALA A 518 -18.77 21.51 -27.71
CA ALA A 518 -18.66 20.41 -28.67
C ALA A 518 -17.70 20.75 -29.84
N PRO A 519 -16.48 20.19 -29.89
CA PRO A 519 -15.53 20.53 -30.94
C PRO A 519 -15.83 19.80 -32.26
N PRO A 520 -15.47 20.36 -33.44
CA PRO A 520 -15.39 19.55 -34.65
C PRO A 520 -14.28 18.49 -34.51
N PRO A 521 -14.36 17.36 -35.25
CA PRO A 521 -13.27 16.39 -35.24
C PRO A 521 -12.00 17.02 -35.79
N LEU A 522 -10.87 16.82 -35.11
CA LEU A 522 -9.53 17.21 -35.56
C LEU A 522 -9.19 16.51 -36.88
N TRP A 523 -9.56 15.23 -36.97
CA TRP A 523 -9.50 14.43 -38.19
C TRP A 523 -10.52 13.28 -38.12
N THR A 524 -10.78 12.64 -39.25
CA THR A 524 -11.65 11.46 -39.36
C THR A 524 -11.04 10.46 -40.32
N PHE A 525 -10.83 9.23 -39.85
CA PHE A 525 -10.51 8.08 -40.67
C PHE A 525 -11.79 7.30 -40.97
N THR A 526 -11.95 6.80 -42.20
CA THR A 526 -13.04 5.88 -42.59
C THR A 526 -12.44 4.55 -42.96
N ASN A 527 -13.00 3.45 -42.45
CA ASN A 527 -12.47 2.12 -42.66
C ASN A 527 -12.36 1.78 -44.15
N THR A 528 -11.30 1.03 -44.51
CA THR A 528 -10.99 0.65 -45.90
C THR A 528 -11.89 -0.47 -46.43
N ILE A 529 -12.50 -1.23 -45.53
CA ILE A 529 -13.50 -2.25 -45.83
C ILE A 529 -14.85 -1.84 -45.25
N ASN A 530 -15.93 -2.35 -45.82
CA ASN A 530 -17.30 -2.02 -45.40
C ASN A 530 -17.71 -2.77 -44.13
N THR A 531 -17.04 -2.46 -43.02
CA THR A 531 -17.27 -3.01 -41.68
C THR A 531 -17.15 -1.90 -40.64
N GLY A 532 -17.86 -2.05 -39.52
CA GLY A 532 -17.86 -1.12 -38.41
C GLY A 532 -16.79 -1.42 -37.37
N PHE A 533 -16.37 -0.43 -36.60
CA PHE A 533 -15.62 -0.64 -35.37
C PHE A 533 -16.63 -0.74 -34.22
N TYR A 534 -16.70 -1.90 -33.58
CA TYR A 534 -17.62 -2.15 -32.47
C TYR A 534 -16.87 -2.04 -31.14
N SER A 535 -15.61 -2.48 -31.12
CA SER A 535 -14.70 -2.18 -30.02
C SER A 535 -14.40 -0.68 -29.92
N GLY A 536 -13.71 -0.31 -28.84
CA GLY A 536 -13.02 0.96 -28.75
C GLY A 536 -11.71 1.02 -29.57
N VAL A 537 -10.92 2.03 -29.24
CA VAL A 537 -9.62 2.34 -29.86
C VAL A 537 -8.50 2.21 -28.83
N SER A 538 -7.29 1.89 -29.28
CA SER A 538 -6.10 1.82 -28.43
C SER A 538 -5.01 2.72 -28.96
N THR A 539 -4.23 3.35 -28.09
CA THR A 539 -3.18 4.29 -28.46
C THR A 539 -1.84 3.90 -27.85
N ARG A 540 -0.76 4.01 -28.63
CA ARG A 540 0.61 3.87 -28.12
C ARG A 540 1.61 4.51 -29.06
N ASN A 541 2.59 5.22 -28.50
CA ASN A 541 3.73 5.78 -29.25
C ASN A 541 3.32 6.62 -30.49
N GLY A 542 2.22 7.39 -30.38
CA GLY A 542 1.72 8.23 -31.46
C GLY A 542 0.94 7.48 -32.56
N PHE A 543 0.55 6.22 -32.31
CA PHE A 543 -0.30 5.44 -33.20
C PHE A 543 -1.60 5.04 -32.53
N LEU A 544 -2.63 4.82 -33.35
CA LEU A 544 -3.93 4.29 -32.95
C LEU A 544 -4.19 2.94 -33.60
N TYR A 545 -4.91 2.09 -32.88
CA TYR A 545 -5.27 0.75 -33.31
C TYR A 545 -6.77 0.54 -33.09
N ALA A 546 -7.44 -0.03 -34.08
CA ALA A 546 -8.86 -0.34 -34.01
C ALA A 546 -9.15 -1.63 -34.76
N SER A 547 -9.96 -2.50 -34.16
CA SER A 547 -10.41 -3.76 -34.75
C SER A 547 -11.88 -3.68 -35.13
N SER A 548 -12.20 -4.11 -36.34
CA SER A 548 -13.57 -4.08 -36.84
C SER A 548 -14.34 -5.36 -36.54
N TYR A 549 -15.65 -5.28 -36.75
CA TYR A 549 -16.57 -6.39 -36.62
C TYR A 549 -17.50 -6.47 -37.83
N THR A 550 -17.91 -7.69 -38.16
CA THR A 550 -18.89 -7.97 -39.22
C THR A 550 -19.85 -9.08 -38.80
N PHE A 551 -21.14 -8.89 -39.09
CA PHE A 551 -22.19 -9.89 -38.85
C PHE A 551 -22.17 -11.05 -39.86
N SER A 552 -21.37 -10.95 -40.92
CA SER A 552 -21.28 -11.96 -41.97
C SER A 552 -19.84 -12.21 -42.41
N GLY A 553 -19.59 -13.37 -43.02
CA GLY A 553 -18.24 -13.79 -43.44
C GLY A 553 -17.69 -14.95 -42.62
N GLY A 554 -16.46 -15.36 -42.92
CA GLY A 554 -15.76 -16.44 -42.24
C GLY A 554 -14.73 -15.96 -41.21
N GLN A 555 -13.72 -16.80 -40.95
CA GLN A 555 -12.50 -16.38 -40.28
C GLN A 555 -11.85 -15.22 -41.06
N ASP A 556 -11.32 -14.23 -40.35
CA ASP A 556 -10.61 -13.08 -40.93
C ASP A 556 -11.45 -12.15 -41.83
N SER A 557 -12.76 -12.11 -41.63
CA SER A 557 -13.67 -11.25 -42.38
C SER A 557 -13.68 -9.78 -41.94
N ALA A 558 -12.94 -9.45 -40.87
CA ALA A 558 -12.78 -8.11 -40.34
C ALA A 558 -11.35 -7.61 -40.59
N ASN A 559 -10.98 -6.46 -40.03
CA ASN A 559 -9.64 -5.93 -40.10
C ASN A 559 -9.20 -5.24 -38.81
N LEU A 560 -7.90 -5.35 -38.54
CA LEU A 560 -7.17 -4.52 -37.60
C LEU A 560 -6.48 -3.41 -38.39
N VAL A 561 -6.67 -2.16 -37.97
CA VAL A 561 -6.01 -1.00 -38.58
C VAL A 561 -5.02 -0.37 -37.62
N LYS A 562 -3.94 0.17 -38.18
CA LYS A 562 -3.02 1.09 -37.49
C LYS A 562 -3.06 2.44 -38.19
N LEU A 563 -3.30 3.49 -37.41
CA LEU A 563 -3.37 4.88 -37.87
C LEU A 563 -2.29 5.72 -37.20
N ASP A 564 -1.82 6.76 -37.87
CA ASP A 564 -1.06 7.84 -37.22
C ASP A 564 -2.02 8.67 -36.36
N ALA A 565 -1.72 8.83 -35.07
CA ALA A 565 -2.64 9.50 -34.14
C ALA A 565 -2.73 11.01 -34.38
N SER A 566 -1.75 11.61 -35.08
CA SER A 566 -1.68 13.05 -35.30
C SER A 566 -2.61 13.53 -36.42
N ASP A 567 -2.83 12.72 -37.45
CA ASP A 567 -3.61 13.09 -38.63
C ASP A 567 -4.63 12.04 -39.10
N GLY A 568 -4.68 10.87 -38.45
CA GLY A 568 -5.59 9.78 -38.79
C GLY A 568 -5.21 9.03 -40.08
N SER A 569 -4.01 9.26 -40.62
CA SER A 569 -3.57 8.58 -41.84
C SER A 569 -3.36 7.09 -41.59
N LEU A 570 -3.78 6.26 -42.55
CA LEU A 570 -3.64 4.81 -42.48
C LEU A 570 -2.18 4.40 -42.65
N VAL A 571 -1.62 3.74 -41.64
CA VAL A 571 -0.28 3.12 -41.71
C VAL A 571 -0.38 1.75 -42.35
N TRP A 572 -1.26 0.89 -41.82
CA TRP A 572 -1.58 -0.41 -42.40
C TRP A 572 -2.97 -0.91 -41.98
N SER A 573 -3.49 -1.86 -42.75
CA SER A 573 -4.73 -2.59 -42.47
C SER A 573 -4.47 -4.07 -42.73
N ALA A 574 -4.73 -4.91 -41.73
CA ALA A 574 -4.51 -6.35 -41.79
C ALA A 574 -5.84 -7.11 -41.61
N PRO A 575 -6.13 -8.15 -42.41
CA PRO A 575 -7.27 -9.03 -42.14
C PRO A 575 -7.18 -9.62 -40.74
N SER A 576 -8.28 -9.57 -40.00
CA SER A 576 -8.37 -10.08 -38.64
C SER A 576 -9.71 -10.73 -38.40
N ASN A 577 -9.77 -11.56 -37.37
CA ASN A 577 -11.04 -12.09 -36.92
C ASN A 577 -11.90 -10.96 -36.32
N ARG A 578 -13.22 -11.14 -36.33
CA ARG A 578 -14.16 -10.10 -35.87
C ARG A 578 -14.13 -9.99 -34.36
N THR A 579 -14.20 -8.77 -33.82
CA THR A 579 -14.17 -8.59 -32.37
C THR A 579 -14.82 -7.30 -31.90
N ASP A 580 -15.28 -7.31 -30.63
CA ASP A 580 -15.69 -6.17 -29.81
C ASP A 580 -14.71 -5.98 -28.62
N SER A 581 -13.61 -6.75 -28.60
CA SER A 581 -12.50 -6.55 -27.68
C SER A 581 -11.56 -5.46 -28.19
N LEU A 582 -10.95 -4.74 -27.24
CA LEU A 582 -9.95 -3.74 -27.53
C LEU A 582 -8.62 -4.39 -27.98
N PRO A 583 -7.90 -3.79 -28.95
CA PRO A 583 -6.53 -4.20 -29.24
C PRO A 583 -5.58 -3.96 -28.05
N ILE A 584 -4.65 -4.88 -27.83
CA ILE A 584 -3.60 -4.76 -26.80
C ILE A 584 -2.28 -4.50 -27.51
N VAL A 585 -1.60 -3.41 -27.17
CA VAL A 585 -0.37 -2.99 -27.86
C VAL A 585 0.84 -3.17 -26.96
N LEU A 586 1.78 -4.05 -27.34
CA LEU A 586 3.01 -4.33 -26.59
C LEU A 586 4.04 -3.19 -26.76
N VAL A 587 5.06 -3.12 -25.88
CA VAL A 587 6.12 -2.10 -25.93
C VAL A 587 6.87 -2.13 -27.26
N ASP A 588 7.11 -3.31 -27.80
CA ASP A 588 7.81 -3.52 -29.07
C ASP A 588 6.94 -3.22 -30.32
N GLY A 589 5.66 -2.89 -30.11
CA GLY A 589 4.72 -2.54 -31.15
C GLY A 589 3.97 -3.73 -31.78
N ARG A 590 4.17 -4.96 -31.30
CA ARG A 590 3.25 -6.07 -31.59
C ARG A 590 1.85 -5.76 -31.04
N VAL A 591 0.83 -6.31 -31.71
CA VAL A 591 -0.58 -6.11 -31.34
C VAL A 591 -1.25 -7.45 -31.14
N LEU A 592 -1.79 -7.68 -29.94
CA LEU A 592 -2.59 -8.84 -29.59
C LEU A 592 -4.06 -8.45 -29.65
N ILE A 593 -4.87 -9.29 -30.29
CA ILE A 593 -6.33 -9.15 -30.25
C ILE A 593 -6.96 -10.46 -29.81
N SER A 594 -7.99 -10.34 -28.97
CA SER A 594 -8.94 -11.41 -28.67
C SER A 594 -10.13 -11.26 -29.58
N ALA A 595 -10.50 -12.31 -30.30
CA ALA A 595 -11.44 -12.20 -31.39
C ALA A 595 -12.19 -13.51 -31.62
N GLY A 596 -13.19 -13.45 -32.49
CA GLY A 596 -13.92 -14.61 -32.95
C GLY A 596 -15.15 -14.95 -32.11
N LEU A 597 -16.15 -15.48 -32.80
CA LEU A 597 -17.46 -15.74 -32.25
C LEU A 597 -18.03 -17.03 -32.85
N ALA A 598 -18.10 -18.07 -32.02
CA ALA A 598 -18.68 -19.35 -32.40
C ALA A 598 -20.14 -19.15 -32.86
N GLY A 599 -20.52 -19.82 -33.95
CA GLY A 599 -21.86 -19.67 -34.55
C GLY A 599 -22.00 -18.50 -35.52
N PHE A 600 -21.06 -17.56 -35.57
CA PHE A 600 -21.03 -16.44 -36.53
C PHE A 600 -19.97 -16.61 -37.63
N GLY A 601 -19.50 -17.84 -37.87
CA GLY A 601 -18.56 -18.13 -38.97
C GLY A 601 -17.09 -17.96 -38.63
N SER A 602 -16.74 -17.75 -37.36
CA SER A 602 -15.37 -17.74 -36.85
C SER A 602 -15.27 -18.55 -35.55
N LEU A 603 -14.07 -19.00 -35.21
CA LEU A 603 -13.80 -19.60 -33.89
C LEU A 603 -13.21 -18.55 -32.96
N PRO A 604 -13.50 -18.60 -31.64
CA PRO A 604 -12.79 -17.78 -30.65
C PRO A 604 -11.29 -18.06 -30.72
N SER A 605 -10.50 -17.00 -30.86
CA SER A 605 -9.04 -17.05 -30.96
C SER A 605 -8.34 -15.81 -30.42
N LEU A 606 -7.07 -16.00 -30.05
CA LEU A 606 -6.11 -14.93 -29.93
C LEU A 606 -5.31 -14.83 -31.23
N GLN A 607 -5.13 -13.60 -31.72
CA GLN A 607 -4.31 -13.32 -32.89
C GLN A 607 -3.21 -12.31 -32.51
N LEU A 608 -1.95 -12.67 -32.79
CA LEU A 608 -0.80 -11.79 -32.58
C LEU A 608 -0.31 -11.25 -33.93
N PHE A 609 -0.16 -9.94 -34.02
CA PHE A 609 0.35 -9.23 -35.19
C PHE A 609 1.68 -8.56 -34.85
N SER A 610 2.59 -8.52 -35.81
CA SER A 610 3.81 -7.75 -35.70
C SER A 610 3.53 -6.25 -35.91
N SER A 611 4.51 -5.41 -35.59
CA SER A 611 4.38 -3.95 -35.70
C SER A 611 4.07 -3.43 -37.12
N ASP A 612 4.31 -4.24 -38.15
CA ASP A 612 4.06 -3.92 -39.57
C ASP A 612 2.69 -4.43 -40.07
N GLY A 613 1.91 -5.09 -39.20
CA GLY A 613 0.59 -5.63 -39.53
C GLY A 613 0.61 -7.06 -40.07
N SER A 614 1.77 -7.71 -40.21
CA SER A 614 1.82 -9.14 -40.51
C SER A 614 1.35 -9.98 -39.31
N ARG A 615 0.41 -10.90 -39.54
CA ARG A 615 -0.02 -11.85 -38.52
C ARG A 615 1.07 -12.87 -38.25
N LEU A 616 1.49 -12.98 -36.99
CA LEU A 616 2.46 -13.96 -36.52
C LEU A 616 1.77 -15.31 -36.31
N TRP A 617 0.68 -15.35 -35.56
CA TRP A 617 -0.10 -16.57 -35.33
C TRP A 617 -1.57 -16.29 -34.97
N ASP A 618 -2.39 -17.34 -35.00
CA ASP A 618 -3.81 -17.38 -34.61
C ASP A 618 -4.07 -18.71 -33.91
N THR A 619 -4.52 -18.70 -32.65
CA THR A 619 -4.71 -19.93 -31.86
C THR A 619 -5.81 -20.86 -32.40
N ALA A 620 -6.76 -20.35 -33.18
CA ALA A 620 -7.78 -21.18 -33.84
C ALA A 620 -7.34 -21.74 -35.19
N LEU A 621 -6.19 -21.31 -35.72
CA LEU A 621 -5.62 -21.83 -36.98
C LEU A 621 -4.32 -22.60 -36.75
N ALA A 622 -3.57 -22.28 -35.70
CA ALA A 622 -2.39 -22.99 -35.26
C ALA A 622 -2.78 -24.16 -34.34
N THR A 623 -2.12 -25.30 -34.50
CA THR A 623 -2.40 -26.54 -33.73
C THR A 623 -1.47 -26.65 -32.52
N LEU A 624 -2.01 -26.99 -31.35
CA LEU A 624 -1.20 -27.47 -30.21
C LEU A 624 -0.65 -28.88 -30.50
N ASP A 625 0.41 -29.27 -29.79
CA ASP A 625 0.92 -30.65 -29.73
C ASP A 625 -0.21 -31.64 -29.39
N GLY A 626 -0.74 -32.33 -30.42
CA GLY A 626 -1.91 -33.22 -30.29
C GLY A 626 -3.01 -33.02 -31.35
N GLY A 627 -2.95 -31.95 -32.16
CA GLY A 627 -3.77 -31.80 -33.37
C GLY A 627 -5.19 -31.25 -33.17
N THR A 628 -5.51 -30.73 -31.99
CA THR A 628 -6.76 -30.00 -31.70
C THR A 628 -6.53 -28.48 -31.69
N PHE A 629 -7.49 -27.71 -32.21
CA PHE A 629 -7.46 -26.24 -32.17
C PHE A 629 -7.56 -25.73 -30.73
N PHE A 630 -6.83 -24.66 -30.40
CA PHE A 630 -6.86 -24.04 -29.08
C PHE A 630 -7.75 -22.80 -29.09
N SER A 631 -9.02 -22.99 -28.69
CA SER A 631 -9.99 -21.91 -28.64
C SER A 631 -9.88 -21.17 -27.30
N ILE A 632 -9.32 -19.97 -27.38
CA ILE A 632 -9.06 -19.05 -26.26
C ILE A 632 -9.32 -17.62 -26.78
N GLY A 633 -9.66 -16.69 -25.91
CA GLY A 633 -10.14 -15.37 -26.28
C GLY A 633 -11.60 -15.40 -26.73
N GLY A 634 -12.05 -14.37 -27.43
CA GLY A 634 -13.41 -14.31 -27.94
C GLY A 634 -13.89 -12.88 -28.15
N TRP A 635 -15.12 -12.77 -28.64
CA TRP A 635 -15.71 -11.53 -29.12
C TRP A 635 -15.64 -10.35 -28.12
N THR A 636 -15.90 -10.56 -26.83
CA THR A 636 -15.93 -9.49 -25.80
C THR A 636 -14.85 -9.64 -24.71
N HIS A 637 -14.07 -10.71 -24.76
CA HIS A 637 -13.05 -10.96 -23.74
C HIS A 637 -11.82 -10.10 -24.03
N VAL A 638 -11.38 -9.30 -23.05
CA VAL A 638 -10.16 -8.50 -23.13
C VAL A 638 -9.07 -9.19 -22.29
N PRO A 639 -8.01 -9.76 -22.91
CA PRO A 639 -6.87 -10.31 -22.19
C PRO A 639 -6.09 -9.22 -21.44
N VAL A 640 -5.20 -9.63 -20.54
CA VAL A 640 -4.17 -8.73 -19.99
C VAL A 640 -2.78 -9.23 -20.40
N ALA A 641 -1.98 -8.35 -20.99
CA ALA A 641 -0.59 -8.66 -21.32
C ALA A 641 0.35 -8.25 -20.17
N VAL A 642 1.42 -9.01 -19.96
CA VAL A 642 2.47 -8.74 -18.98
C VAL A 642 3.82 -8.84 -19.67
N GLU A 643 4.58 -7.75 -19.67
CA GLU A 643 5.92 -7.70 -20.26
C GLU A 643 6.99 -7.74 -19.17
N THR A 644 7.90 -8.72 -19.25
CA THR A 644 9.01 -8.94 -18.33
C THR A 644 10.36 -8.75 -19.03
N ASP A 645 11.47 -8.69 -18.29
CA ASP A 645 12.82 -8.69 -18.87
C ASP A 645 13.11 -9.95 -19.71
N THR A 646 12.34 -11.02 -19.50
CA THR A 646 12.53 -12.33 -20.13
C THR A 646 11.61 -12.60 -21.33
N GLY A 647 10.56 -11.79 -21.54
CA GLY A 647 9.58 -12.00 -22.60
C GLY A 647 8.22 -11.37 -22.29
N ALA A 648 7.30 -11.46 -23.26
CA ALA A 648 5.93 -10.99 -23.13
C ALA A 648 4.97 -12.18 -22.93
N PHE A 649 4.02 -12.03 -22.01
CA PHE A 649 3.02 -13.03 -21.66
C PHE A 649 1.62 -12.42 -21.71
N ALA A 650 0.59 -13.26 -21.72
CA ALA A 650 -0.79 -12.81 -21.53
C ALA A 650 -1.61 -13.79 -20.70
N TYR A 651 -2.53 -13.26 -19.89
CA TYR A 651 -3.62 -14.04 -19.31
C TYR A 651 -4.86 -13.89 -20.18
N ALA A 652 -5.41 -15.01 -20.60
CA ALA A 652 -6.58 -15.05 -21.45
C ALA A 652 -7.52 -16.20 -21.11
N GLY A 653 -8.79 -15.97 -21.39
CA GLY A 653 -9.90 -16.85 -21.05
C GLY A 653 -10.43 -17.71 -22.17
N THR A 654 -11.09 -18.82 -21.83
CA THR A 654 -11.88 -19.58 -22.80
C THR A 654 -13.39 -19.34 -22.61
N PRO A 655 -14.10 -18.95 -23.67
CA PRO A 655 -15.54 -18.74 -23.62
C PRO A 655 -16.26 -20.08 -23.45
N PRO A 656 -17.44 -20.10 -22.82
CA PRO A 656 -18.16 -21.34 -22.54
C PRO A 656 -18.52 -22.11 -23.82
N LEU A 657 -18.24 -23.42 -23.82
CA LEU A 657 -18.48 -24.33 -24.97
C LEU A 657 -19.97 -24.58 -25.27
N SER A 658 -20.86 -24.35 -24.30
CA SER A 658 -22.30 -24.55 -24.45
C SER A 658 -23.07 -23.54 -23.61
N GLY A 659 -24.03 -22.81 -24.21
CA GLY A 659 -25.14 -22.21 -23.46
C GLY A 659 -25.24 -20.69 -23.36
N GLY A 660 -24.50 -19.90 -24.12
CA GLY A 660 -24.74 -18.45 -24.21
C GLY A 660 -23.53 -17.65 -24.68
N PHE A 661 -23.76 -16.52 -25.35
CA PHE A 661 -22.73 -15.51 -25.64
C PHE A 661 -22.35 -14.70 -24.39
N PHE A 662 -23.16 -14.82 -23.34
CA PHE A 662 -23.17 -14.01 -22.13
C PHE A 662 -22.98 -14.93 -20.93
N GLY A 663 -22.08 -14.56 -20.02
CA GLY A 663 -21.64 -15.37 -18.88
C GLY A 663 -20.12 -15.35 -18.68
N PRO A 664 -19.63 -15.76 -17.49
CA PRO A 664 -18.20 -15.79 -17.22
C PRO A 664 -17.49 -16.85 -18.07
N ASN A 665 -16.26 -16.52 -18.47
CA ASN A 665 -15.40 -17.46 -19.17
C ASN A 665 -14.97 -18.59 -18.25
N THR A 666 -14.70 -19.76 -18.85
CA THR A 666 -14.50 -21.03 -18.16
C THR A 666 -13.09 -21.20 -17.62
N ASP A 667 -12.11 -21.30 -18.51
CA ASP A 667 -10.72 -21.55 -18.12
C ASP A 667 -9.87 -20.29 -18.34
N LEU A 668 -8.91 -20.08 -17.45
CA LEU A 668 -7.87 -19.06 -17.54
C LEU A 668 -6.55 -19.71 -17.97
N TYR A 669 -5.85 -19.11 -18.91
CA TYR A 669 -4.53 -19.55 -19.35
C TYR A 669 -3.53 -18.42 -19.27
N LEU A 670 -2.33 -18.74 -18.81
CA LEU A 670 -1.14 -17.91 -18.95
C LEU A 670 -0.36 -18.41 -20.17
N ILE A 671 -0.19 -17.55 -21.17
CA ILE A 671 0.49 -17.88 -22.43
C ILE A 671 1.76 -17.06 -22.63
N ASP A 672 2.76 -17.67 -23.24
CA ASP A 672 4.00 -17.00 -23.67
C ASP A 672 3.84 -16.49 -25.11
N LEU A 673 3.90 -15.16 -25.28
CA LEU A 673 3.72 -14.50 -26.58
C LEU A 673 4.99 -14.55 -27.45
N GLU A 674 6.12 -15.02 -26.91
CA GLU A 674 7.36 -15.27 -27.67
C GLU A 674 7.34 -16.62 -28.41
N LEU A 675 6.36 -17.47 -28.12
CA LEU A 675 6.20 -18.80 -28.71
C LEU A 675 5.00 -18.85 -29.66
N GLU A 676 5.00 -19.81 -30.58
CA GLU A 676 3.81 -20.12 -31.39
C GLU A 676 2.92 -21.14 -30.68
N PRO A 677 1.60 -21.20 -30.95
CA PRO A 677 0.69 -22.14 -30.28
C PRO A 677 1.10 -23.61 -30.36
N GLY A 678 1.86 -24.02 -31.37
CA GLY A 678 2.36 -25.39 -31.49
C GLY A 678 3.61 -25.70 -30.67
N ASP A 679 4.29 -24.69 -30.12
CA ASP A 679 5.56 -24.87 -29.43
C ASP A 679 5.35 -25.36 -27.98
N PRO A 680 6.19 -26.29 -27.49
CA PRO A 680 6.19 -26.68 -26.09
C PRO A 680 6.43 -25.47 -25.19
N GLY A 681 5.52 -25.23 -24.24
CA GLY A 681 5.59 -24.10 -23.31
C GLY A 681 4.79 -22.86 -23.74
N PHE A 682 4.12 -22.87 -24.90
CA PHE A 682 3.21 -21.79 -25.29
C PHE A 682 2.14 -21.53 -24.21
N VAL A 683 1.53 -22.60 -23.69
CA VAL A 683 0.73 -22.54 -22.46
C VAL A 683 1.68 -22.79 -21.29
N VAL A 684 1.89 -21.76 -20.48
CA VAL A 684 2.75 -21.83 -19.29
C VAL A 684 1.97 -22.49 -18.15
N GLU A 685 0.76 -21.99 -17.90
CA GLU A 685 -0.13 -22.44 -16.83
C GLU A 685 -1.60 -22.30 -17.23
N ALA A 686 -2.48 -23.03 -16.53
CA ALA A 686 -3.92 -22.94 -16.72
C ALA A 686 -4.66 -23.17 -15.39
N PHE A 687 -5.77 -22.46 -15.21
CA PHE A 687 -6.69 -22.62 -14.10
C PHE A 687 -8.12 -22.80 -14.61
N ALA A 688 -8.81 -23.83 -14.13
CA ALA A 688 -10.20 -24.10 -14.50
C ALA A 688 -11.16 -23.34 -13.56
N GLY A 689 -11.89 -22.36 -14.09
CA GLY A 689 -13.02 -21.74 -13.39
C GLY A 689 -13.04 -20.21 -13.33
N ALA A 690 -12.02 -19.50 -13.82
CA ALA A 690 -11.87 -18.04 -13.67
C ALA A 690 -11.32 -17.33 -14.92
N GLY A 691 -11.84 -17.64 -16.11
CA GLY A 691 -11.30 -17.15 -17.38
C GLY A 691 -11.75 -15.77 -17.83
N SER A 692 -12.51 -15.00 -17.05
CA SER A 692 -13.07 -13.73 -17.52
C SER A 692 -12.01 -12.65 -17.76
N THR A 693 -12.42 -11.47 -18.24
CA THR A 693 -11.53 -10.32 -18.45
C THR A 693 -10.72 -10.05 -17.16
N PRO A 694 -9.41 -10.31 -17.14
CA PRO A 694 -8.61 -10.23 -15.93
C PRO A 694 -8.09 -8.81 -15.68
N ALA A 695 -7.78 -8.54 -14.42
CA ALA A 695 -7.08 -7.34 -13.95
C ALA A 695 -5.83 -7.76 -13.19
N ILE A 696 -4.74 -7.00 -13.32
CA ILE A 696 -3.56 -7.21 -12.48
C ILE A 696 -3.20 -5.88 -11.81
N ALA A 697 -3.07 -5.92 -10.49
CA ALA A 697 -2.57 -4.81 -9.69
C ALA A 697 -1.59 -5.36 -8.65
N ASP A 698 -0.43 -4.72 -8.55
CA ASP A 698 0.69 -5.08 -7.66
C ASP A 698 1.00 -6.59 -7.57
N GLY A 699 1.09 -7.26 -8.71
CA GLY A 699 1.42 -8.68 -8.78
C GLY A 699 0.27 -9.64 -8.44
N VAL A 700 -0.91 -9.12 -8.07
CA VAL A 700 -2.12 -9.92 -7.83
C VAL A 700 -3.03 -9.86 -9.05
N LEU A 701 -3.45 -11.02 -9.52
CA LEU A 701 -4.37 -11.20 -10.64
C LEU A 701 -5.80 -11.37 -10.10
N TYR A 702 -6.72 -10.53 -10.54
CA TYR A 702 -8.15 -10.64 -10.28
C TYR A 702 -8.88 -11.07 -11.54
N THR A 703 -9.76 -12.04 -11.43
CA THR A 703 -10.55 -12.49 -12.57
C THR A 703 -11.86 -13.12 -12.11
N ILE A 704 -12.90 -12.94 -12.92
CA ILE A 704 -14.22 -13.45 -12.62
C ILE A 704 -14.34 -14.90 -13.15
N GLY A 705 -15.08 -15.69 -12.41
CA GLY A 705 -15.33 -17.09 -12.70
C GLY A 705 -16.78 -17.46 -12.41
N ALA A 706 -17.15 -18.69 -12.76
CA ALA A 706 -18.49 -19.20 -12.48
C ALA A 706 -18.80 -19.26 -10.96
N SER A 707 -17.77 -19.33 -10.12
CA SER A 707 -17.85 -19.36 -8.66
C SER A 707 -17.72 -17.99 -7.98
N GLY A 708 -17.43 -16.91 -8.72
CA GLY A 708 -17.23 -15.58 -8.14
C GLY A 708 -16.00 -14.84 -8.67
N LEU A 709 -15.61 -13.76 -8.00
CA LEU A 709 -14.36 -13.04 -8.26
C LEU A 709 -13.20 -13.75 -7.54
N HIS A 710 -12.16 -14.12 -8.29
CA HIS A 710 -10.99 -14.83 -7.80
C HIS A 710 -9.79 -13.88 -7.74
N ALA A 711 -8.97 -14.02 -6.70
CA ALA A 711 -7.63 -13.43 -6.64
C ALA A 711 -6.56 -14.52 -6.69
N PHE A 712 -5.48 -14.27 -7.43
CA PHE A 712 -4.31 -15.14 -7.54
C PHE A 712 -3.03 -14.35 -7.34
N GLY A 713 -2.05 -14.97 -6.71
CA GLY A 713 -0.69 -14.42 -6.52
C GLY A 713 -0.43 -13.87 -5.13
N GLY A 714 -1.40 -14.01 -4.21
CA GLY A 714 -1.39 -13.52 -2.84
C GLY A 714 -1.39 -12.00 -2.81
N PHE A 715 -2.15 -11.37 -1.91
CA PHE A 715 -1.67 -10.10 -1.39
C PHE A 715 -0.46 -10.42 -0.50
N ALA A 716 0.67 -10.78 -1.12
CA ALA A 716 1.97 -10.44 -0.57
C ALA A 716 1.86 -8.93 -0.39
N GLY A 717 1.76 -8.47 0.86
CA GLY A 717 1.52 -7.06 1.14
C GLY A 717 2.37 -6.20 0.22
N TYR A 718 1.82 -5.09 -0.28
CA TYR A 718 2.64 -4.05 -0.86
C TYR A 718 3.53 -3.49 0.26
N ALA A 719 4.59 -4.24 0.53
CA ALA A 719 5.76 -3.88 1.28
C ALA A 719 6.82 -3.81 0.18
N PRO A 720 7.22 -2.61 -0.27
CA PRO A 720 8.35 -2.41 -1.17
C PRO A 720 9.64 -3.13 -0.73
N GLU A 721 9.66 -3.65 0.51
CA GLU A 721 10.70 -4.42 1.16
C GLU A 721 10.68 -5.95 0.88
N ASP A 722 9.62 -6.56 0.35
CA ASP A 722 9.55 -7.99 -0.06
C ASP A 722 10.04 -8.13 -1.52
N VAL A 723 11.36 -8.24 -1.68
CA VAL A 723 12.08 -8.24 -2.96
C VAL A 723 12.00 -9.61 -3.66
N ASP A 724 11.81 -10.70 -2.91
CA ASP A 724 11.78 -12.07 -3.46
C ASP A 724 10.37 -12.65 -3.69
N ARG A 725 9.33 -11.92 -3.28
CA ARG A 725 7.90 -12.19 -3.49
C ARG A 725 7.42 -13.48 -2.84
N ASN A 726 8.01 -13.85 -1.71
CA ASN A 726 7.63 -15.05 -0.97
C ASN A 726 6.52 -14.80 0.07
N CYS A 727 5.99 -13.57 0.15
CA CYS A 727 5.01 -13.11 1.14
C CYS A 727 5.59 -12.95 2.56
N ARG A 728 6.89 -12.67 2.68
CA ARG A 728 7.58 -12.38 3.94
C ARG A 728 8.65 -11.34 3.68
N VAL A 729 8.67 -10.27 4.47
CA VAL A 729 9.81 -9.34 4.52
C VAL A 729 10.85 -9.94 5.46
N ASP A 730 11.85 -10.61 4.90
CA ASP A 730 12.92 -11.25 5.65
C ASP A 730 14.32 -11.02 5.03
N ALA A 731 15.35 -11.68 5.57
CA ALA A 731 16.72 -11.45 5.13
C ALA A 731 16.95 -11.93 3.68
N SER A 732 16.13 -12.84 3.16
CA SER A 732 16.20 -13.32 1.78
C SER A 732 15.94 -12.22 0.76
N ASP A 733 15.14 -11.21 1.11
CA ASP A 733 14.87 -10.03 0.27
C ASP A 733 16.11 -9.15 0.11
N LEU A 734 16.87 -8.97 1.20
CA LEU A 734 18.14 -8.25 1.16
C LEU A 734 19.17 -9.01 0.32
N TYR A 735 19.17 -10.35 0.38
CA TYR A 735 20.01 -11.18 -0.47
C TYR A 735 19.56 -11.18 -1.94
N ALA A 736 18.26 -11.15 -2.23
CA ALA A 736 17.70 -11.04 -3.58
C ALA A 736 18.04 -9.69 -4.21
N TRP A 737 18.02 -8.62 -3.43
CA TRP A 737 18.43 -7.27 -3.83
C TRP A 737 19.94 -7.17 -4.11
N GLU A 738 20.80 -7.73 -3.24
CA GLU A 738 22.26 -7.70 -3.41
C GLU A 738 22.77 -8.66 -4.50
N SER A 739 22.02 -9.72 -4.83
CA SER A 739 22.46 -10.74 -5.79
C SER A 739 22.04 -10.48 -7.25
N GLY A 740 21.18 -9.50 -7.51
CA GLY A 740 20.57 -9.26 -8.84
C GLY A 740 19.75 -10.47 -9.31
N PRO A 741 18.96 -10.36 -10.40
CA PRO A 741 18.15 -11.48 -10.87
C PRO A 741 19.04 -12.70 -11.19
N ARG A 742 19.04 -13.69 -10.27
CA ARG A 742 19.64 -15.00 -10.53
C ARG A 742 18.76 -15.69 -11.55
N ARG A 743 19.25 -15.67 -12.79
CA ARG A 743 18.84 -16.57 -13.87
C ARG A 743 18.56 -17.95 -13.30
N VAL A 744 17.30 -18.37 -13.36
CA VAL A 744 16.97 -19.80 -13.38
C VAL A 744 17.75 -20.39 -14.54
N ALA A 745 18.68 -21.27 -14.22
CA ALA A 745 19.54 -21.94 -15.19
C ALA A 745 18.71 -22.92 -16.01
N CYS A 746 18.09 -22.46 -17.10
CA CYS A 746 17.83 -23.35 -18.23
C CYS A 746 19.15 -23.48 -19.01
N GLY A 747 19.90 -24.53 -18.68
CA GLY A 747 21.19 -24.80 -19.30
C GLY A 747 21.02 -25.30 -20.74
N ALA A 748 21.30 -24.44 -21.72
CA ALA A 748 22.02 -24.77 -22.97
C ALA A 748 21.91 -23.64 -24.02
N ALA A 749 22.67 -22.53 -23.90
CA ALA A 749 22.90 -21.63 -25.05
C ALA A 749 24.05 -20.59 -24.86
N VAL A 750 25.05 -20.83 -24.02
CA VAL A 750 26.15 -19.85 -23.79
C VAL A 750 27.30 -20.00 -24.79
N GLU A 751 26.99 -20.21 -26.06
CA GLU A 751 28.01 -20.29 -27.12
C GLU A 751 27.60 -19.50 -28.37
N ARG A 752 27.30 -18.19 -28.24
CA ARG A 752 27.21 -17.35 -29.45
C ARG A 752 27.46 -15.85 -29.34
N ILE A 753 28.05 -15.35 -28.25
CA ILE A 753 28.47 -13.95 -28.14
C ILE A 753 29.95 -13.81 -28.54
N ARG A 754 30.28 -14.09 -29.80
CA ARG A 754 31.52 -13.61 -30.45
C ARG A 754 31.32 -13.51 -31.96
N ARG A 755 30.67 -12.44 -32.41
CA ARG A 755 30.91 -11.73 -33.70
C ARG A 755 29.73 -10.82 -33.99
N CYS A 756 29.98 -9.51 -33.90
CA CYS A 756 29.63 -8.51 -34.92
C CYS A 756 29.84 -7.10 -34.35
N HIS A 757 31.11 -6.73 -34.17
CA HIS A 757 31.48 -5.32 -34.35
C HIS A 757 31.46 -5.02 -35.84
N ARG A 758 30.53 -4.18 -36.31
CA ARG A 758 30.77 -3.20 -37.38
C ARG A 758 29.59 -2.25 -37.57
N GLY A 759 29.83 -1.00 -37.17
CA GLY A 759 29.53 0.18 -37.97
C GLY A 759 28.11 0.71 -37.97
N TRP A 760 27.80 1.60 -37.04
CA TRP A 760 26.83 2.68 -37.27
C TRP A 760 27.42 4.01 -36.81
N ILE A 761 27.34 4.98 -37.71
CA ILE A 761 27.89 6.33 -37.63
C ILE A 761 27.03 7.15 -36.65
N VAL A 762 27.63 7.68 -35.59
CA VAL A 762 26.95 8.56 -34.63
C VAL A 762 27.05 10.01 -35.10
N SER A 763 25.91 10.60 -35.45
CA SER A 763 25.73 12.05 -35.56
C SER A 763 25.73 12.68 -34.16
N GLY A 764 26.36 13.85 -34.06
CA GLY A 764 26.82 14.44 -32.79
C GLY A 764 25.73 14.72 -31.76
N ARG A 765 25.88 14.11 -30.58
CA ARG A 765 25.34 14.59 -29.30
C ARG A 765 26.50 15.00 -28.41
N ARG A 766 26.37 16.17 -27.76
CA ARG A 766 27.38 16.75 -26.86
C ARG A 766 27.61 15.79 -25.67
N GLY A 767 28.82 15.26 -25.54
CA GLY A 767 29.22 14.45 -24.39
C GLY A 767 29.50 15.31 -23.16
N PHE A 768 29.21 14.76 -21.98
CA PHE A 768 29.57 15.32 -20.67
C PHE A 768 31.07 15.62 -20.60
N THR A 769 31.42 16.79 -20.07
CA THR A 769 32.81 17.19 -19.85
C THR A 769 33.40 16.44 -18.66
N LEU A 770 34.73 16.26 -18.67
CA LEU A 770 35.47 15.60 -17.58
C LEU A 770 35.21 16.26 -16.21
N ILE A 771 34.99 17.58 -16.20
CA ILE A 771 34.68 18.34 -14.98
C ILE A 771 33.27 17.99 -14.49
N GLU A 772 32.28 17.90 -15.37
CA GLU A 772 30.91 17.52 -14.98
C GLU A 772 30.88 16.09 -14.42
N LEU A 773 31.64 15.16 -15.01
CA LEU A 773 31.76 13.81 -14.47
C LEU A 773 32.45 13.79 -13.10
N LEU A 774 33.52 14.57 -12.93
CA LEU A 774 34.26 14.64 -11.67
C LEU A 774 33.40 15.20 -10.54
N VAL A 775 32.60 16.24 -10.80
CA VAL A 775 31.70 16.84 -9.80
C VAL A 775 30.61 15.85 -9.41
N VAL A 776 30.05 15.09 -10.36
CA VAL A 776 29.03 14.07 -10.06
C VAL A 776 29.60 12.99 -9.14
N VAL A 777 30.79 12.45 -9.43
CA VAL A 777 31.40 11.44 -8.56
C VAL A 777 31.75 12.01 -7.18
N ALA A 778 32.20 13.28 -7.11
CA ALA A 778 32.47 13.95 -5.84
C ALA A 778 31.21 14.13 -4.99
N VAL A 779 30.09 14.51 -5.60
CA VAL A 779 28.80 14.64 -4.90
C VAL A 779 28.29 13.28 -4.43
N ILE A 780 28.35 12.24 -5.27
CA ILE A 780 27.97 10.87 -4.88
C ILE A 780 28.83 10.42 -3.68
N ALA A 781 30.13 10.67 -3.69
CA ALA A 781 31.02 10.29 -2.60
C ALA A 781 30.66 10.99 -1.27
N VAL A 782 30.28 12.28 -1.31
CA VAL A 782 29.84 13.02 -0.12
C VAL A 782 28.50 12.49 0.40
N LEU A 783 27.53 12.25 -0.48
CA LEU A 783 26.21 11.71 -0.09
C LEU A 783 26.36 10.33 0.55
N VAL A 784 27.15 9.44 -0.06
CA VAL A 784 27.44 8.10 0.49
C VAL A 784 28.15 8.21 1.85
N SER A 785 29.06 9.17 2.03
CA SER A 785 29.77 9.35 3.31
C SER A 785 28.88 9.77 4.48
N LEU A 786 27.76 10.46 4.20
CA LEU A 786 26.79 10.88 5.21
C LEU A 786 25.74 9.80 5.50
N LEU A 787 25.38 8.98 4.51
CA LEU A 787 24.35 7.95 4.64
C LEU A 787 24.86 6.66 5.29
N LEU A 788 26.13 6.30 5.08
CA LEU A 788 26.70 5.02 5.58
C LEU A 788 26.63 4.82 7.10
N PRO A 789 26.91 5.82 7.96
CA PRO A 789 26.84 5.63 9.42
C PRO A 789 25.42 5.37 9.94
N ALA A 790 24.43 6.07 9.38
CA ALA A 790 23.02 5.90 9.74
C ALA A 790 22.50 4.50 9.36
N LEU A 791 22.89 4.02 8.17
CA LEU A 791 22.54 2.68 7.70
C LEU A 791 23.13 1.57 8.58
N GLY A 792 24.31 1.79 9.17
CA GLY A 792 24.91 0.88 10.14
C GLY A 792 24.06 0.71 11.40
N GLY A 793 23.63 1.82 12.00
CA GLY A 793 22.80 1.81 13.21
C GLY A 793 21.43 1.15 13.00
N ALA A 794 20.78 1.44 11.87
CA ALA A 794 19.49 0.84 11.51
C ALA A 794 19.59 -0.70 11.35
N ARG A 795 20.66 -1.19 10.71
CA ARG A 795 20.91 -2.63 10.55
C ARG A 795 21.10 -3.35 11.88
N ASP A 796 21.83 -2.75 12.82
CA ASP A 796 22.07 -3.35 14.13
C ASP A 796 20.81 -3.36 15.01
N ALA A 797 19.95 -2.33 14.90
CA ALA A 797 18.64 -2.32 15.55
C ALA A 797 17.73 -3.42 14.98
N ALA A 798 17.67 -3.59 13.65
CA ALA A 798 16.89 -4.64 13.01
C ALA A 798 17.34 -6.05 13.43
N ARG A 799 18.66 -6.29 13.48
CA ARG A 799 19.21 -7.57 13.99
C ARG A 799 18.83 -7.85 15.45
N THR A 800 18.76 -6.82 16.27
CA THR A 800 18.34 -6.92 17.68
C THR A 800 16.87 -7.33 17.77
N VAL A 801 15.98 -6.72 16.97
CA VAL A 801 14.55 -7.06 16.93
C VAL A 801 14.34 -8.49 16.41
N GLN A 802 15.02 -8.87 15.32
CA GLN A 802 14.92 -10.22 14.76
C GLN A 802 15.42 -11.28 15.76
N CYS A 803 16.53 -11.01 16.47
CA CYS A 803 17.01 -11.88 17.54
C CYS A 803 15.97 -12.08 18.65
N ALA A 804 15.28 -11.01 19.06
CA ALA A 804 14.23 -11.10 20.07
C ALA A 804 13.02 -11.93 19.58
N SER A 805 12.65 -11.81 18.30
CA SER A 805 11.61 -12.63 17.67
C SER A 805 11.99 -14.13 17.66
N ASN A 806 13.23 -14.45 17.27
CA ASN A 806 13.73 -15.83 17.27
C ASN A 806 13.67 -16.45 18.68
N LEU A 807 14.12 -15.71 19.69
CA LEU A 807 14.06 -16.14 21.10
C LEU A 807 12.64 -16.34 21.61
N ARG A 808 11.68 -15.52 21.16
CA ARG A 808 10.26 -15.69 21.48
C ARG A 808 9.71 -16.99 20.88
N GLN A 809 10.03 -17.29 19.63
CA GLN A 809 9.63 -18.54 18.97
C GLN A 809 10.22 -19.76 19.69
N LEU A 810 11.50 -19.71 20.09
CA LEU A 810 12.13 -20.77 20.88
C LEU A 810 11.47 -20.96 22.26
N ALA A 811 11.11 -19.87 22.95
CA ALA A 811 10.42 -19.94 24.23
C ALA A 811 9.00 -20.51 24.11
N VAL A 812 8.27 -20.17 23.04
CA VAL A 812 6.97 -20.77 22.72
C VAL A 812 7.12 -22.27 22.47
N ALA A 813 8.05 -22.68 21.61
CA ALA A 813 8.31 -24.11 21.34
C ALA A 813 8.69 -24.89 22.60
N TRP A 814 9.52 -24.30 23.47
CA TRP A 814 9.88 -24.89 24.77
C TRP A 814 8.69 -25.08 25.71
N ARG A 815 7.72 -24.15 25.72
CA ARG A 815 6.48 -24.28 26.51
C ARG A 815 5.53 -25.32 25.94
N VAL A 816 5.41 -25.38 24.61
CA VAL A 816 4.59 -26.40 23.95
C VAL A 816 5.18 -27.79 24.21
N TYR A 817 6.51 -27.93 24.14
CA TYR A 817 7.20 -29.14 24.59
C TYR A 817 6.80 -29.47 26.03
N ALA A 818 6.95 -28.55 26.98
CA ALA A 818 6.63 -28.83 28.36
C ALA A 818 5.17 -29.27 28.55
N ASN A 819 4.24 -28.65 27.83
CA ASN A 819 2.83 -29.05 27.85
C ASN A 819 2.60 -30.49 27.38
N ASP A 820 3.30 -30.93 26.33
CA ASP A 820 3.19 -32.30 25.81
C ASP A 820 3.85 -33.35 26.71
N TYR A 821 4.86 -32.93 27.50
CA TYR A 821 5.62 -33.81 28.39
C TYR A 821 5.29 -33.55 29.86
N ASP A 822 4.01 -33.52 30.23
CA ASP A 822 3.52 -33.42 31.61
C ASP A 822 4.15 -32.26 32.41
N ASP A 823 4.29 -31.08 31.81
CA ASP A 823 4.88 -29.86 32.37
C ASP A 823 6.40 -29.93 32.64
N TRP A 824 7.09 -30.99 32.21
CA TRP A 824 8.54 -31.11 32.38
C TRP A 824 9.30 -30.26 31.35
N ALA A 825 10.31 -29.52 31.80
CA ALA A 825 11.19 -28.76 30.91
C ALA A 825 11.99 -29.70 30.00
N MET A 826 12.36 -29.27 28.79
CA MET A 826 13.12 -30.13 27.89
C MET A 826 14.53 -30.45 28.41
N PRO A 827 15.12 -31.61 28.05
CA PRO A 827 16.54 -31.85 28.20
C PRO A 827 17.36 -30.92 27.30
N LEU A 828 18.59 -30.58 27.70
CA LEU A 828 19.52 -29.83 26.85
C LEU A 828 20.09 -30.73 25.76
N ALA A 829 20.51 -31.94 26.16
CA ALA A 829 21.07 -32.94 25.27
C ALA A 829 21.04 -34.36 25.86
N TYR A 830 21.09 -35.36 24.99
CA TYR A 830 21.44 -36.76 25.26
C TYR A 830 22.73 -37.10 24.51
N THR A 831 23.82 -37.35 25.24
CA THR A 831 25.13 -37.72 24.64
C THR A 831 25.73 -38.98 25.26
N SER A 832 25.12 -39.56 26.30
CA SER A 832 25.72 -40.71 26.99
C SER A 832 25.46 -42.01 26.23
N TYR A 833 26.34 -43.00 26.40
CA TYR A 833 26.11 -44.34 25.84
C TYR A 833 24.82 -44.98 26.37
N GLU A 834 24.37 -44.62 27.57
CA GLU A 834 23.10 -45.10 28.13
C GLU A 834 21.89 -44.49 27.40
N ASP A 835 21.98 -43.24 26.96
CA ASP A 835 20.87 -42.51 26.33
C ASP A 835 20.78 -42.76 24.82
N VAL A 836 21.93 -42.78 24.12
CA VAL A 836 21.97 -42.86 22.64
C VAL A 836 22.75 -44.07 22.11
N GLY A 837 23.28 -44.93 22.97
CA GLY A 837 24.05 -46.11 22.55
C GLY A 837 25.31 -45.72 21.76
N THR A 838 25.46 -46.27 20.55
CA THR A 838 26.50 -45.86 19.59
C THR A 838 25.99 -44.84 18.57
N GLY A 839 24.82 -44.23 18.77
CA GLY A 839 24.23 -43.23 17.89
C GLY A 839 24.78 -41.83 18.13
N ASP A 840 24.31 -40.86 17.33
CA ASP A 840 24.71 -39.46 17.46
C ASP A 840 24.13 -38.81 18.72
N SER A 841 24.79 -37.76 19.20
CA SER A 841 24.26 -36.99 20.33
C SER A 841 23.07 -36.16 19.87
N VAL A 842 22.03 -36.08 20.70
CA VAL A 842 20.82 -35.32 20.40
C VAL A 842 20.78 -34.07 21.28
N PHE A 843 20.74 -32.89 20.70
CA PHE A 843 20.59 -31.60 21.39
C PHE A 843 19.18 -31.04 21.18
N TRP A 844 18.81 -30.01 21.94
CA TRP A 844 17.52 -29.33 21.75
C TRP A 844 17.31 -28.76 20.35
N TRP A 845 18.40 -28.40 19.65
CA TRP A 845 18.39 -27.85 18.31
C TRP A 845 18.56 -28.90 17.20
N GLY A 846 19.06 -30.10 17.48
CA GLY A 846 19.32 -31.14 16.46
C GLY A 846 20.25 -32.27 16.92
N GLY A 847 20.38 -33.31 16.11
CA GLY A 847 21.35 -34.41 16.28
C GLY A 847 22.72 -34.06 15.70
N ALA A 848 23.79 -34.33 16.43
CA ALA A 848 25.17 -34.10 15.99
C ALA A 848 26.14 -35.12 16.59
N GLY A 849 26.84 -35.89 15.74
CA GLY A 849 27.84 -36.86 16.18
C GLY A 849 28.71 -37.41 15.05
N ASN A 850 29.59 -38.34 15.41
CA ASN A 850 30.57 -38.92 14.48
C ASN A 850 29.99 -40.09 13.64
N VAL A 851 28.71 -40.44 13.82
CA VAL A 851 28.08 -41.63 13.21
C VAL A 851 27.36 -41.23 11.92
N SER A 852 26.49 -40.22 11.98
CA SER A 852 25.92 -39.56 10.78
C SER A 852 26.99 -38.84 9.97
N GLY A 853 28.00 -38.27 10.65
CA GLY A 853 28.96 -37.34 10.05
C GLY A 853 28.35 -35.98 9.72
N GLU A 854 27.07 -35.75 10.04
CA GLU A 854 26.30 -34.55 9.71
C GLU A 854 25.35 -34.14 10.84
N VAL A 855 24.95 -32.88 10.86
CA VAL A 855 23.93 -32.32 11.74
C VAL A 855 22.54 -32.62 11.17
N VAL A 856 21.70 -33.28 11.96
CA VAL A 856 20.33 -33.65 11.57
C VAL A 856 19.34 -32.88 12.42
N TYR A 857 18.72 -31.84 11.85
CA TYR A 857 17.77 -30.98 12.55
C TYR A 857 16.59 -31.76 13.16
N ALA A 858 16.00 -32.68 12.39
CA ALA A 858 14.79 -33.41 12.76
C ALA A 858 14.91 -34.21 14.06
N ASP A 859 16.14 -34.49 14.51
CA ASP A 859 16.39 -35.24 15.74
C ASP A 859 16.31 -34.36 17.00
N GLY A 860 16.25 -33.03 16.86
CA GLY A 860 16.25 -32.10 18.00
C GLY A 860 14.95 -32.06 18.79
N PHE A 861 15.03 -31.80 20.10
CA PHE A 861 13.83 -31.78 20.97
C PHE A 861 12.78 -30.75 20.58
N LEU A 862 13.19 -29.59 20.05
CA LEU A 862 12.27 -28.55 19.60
C LEU A 862 11.86 -28.69 18.13
N ALA A 863 12.45 -29.63 17.38
CA ALA A 863 12.19 -29.76 15.96
C ALA A 863 10.72 -30.01 15.60
N PRO A 864 9.94 -30.81 16.37
CA PRO A 864 8.51 -31.01 16.10
C PRO A 864 7.64 -29.76 16.30
N TYR A 865 8.14 -28.76 17.03
CA TYR A 865 7.39 -27.57 17.46
C TYR A 865 7.76 -26.31 16.67
N LEU A 866 8.67 -26.43 15.70
CA LEU A 866 9.21 -25.33 14.92
C LEU A 866 9.13 -25.66 13.43
N SER A 867 8.62 -24.72 12.63
CA SER A 867 8.46 -24.87 11.18
C SER A 867 9.71 -24.56 10.37
N ASP A 868 10.78 -24.05 11.01
CA ASP A 868 12.06 -23.70 10.39
C ASP A 868 13.12 -24.78 10.69
N SER A 869 14.20 -24.85 9.90
CA SER A 869 15.29 -25.82 10.10
C SER A 869 16.64 -25.13 10.31
N LEU A 870 17.67 -25.88 10.74
CA LEU A 870 19.02 -25.34 10.93
C LEU A 870 19.65 -24.89 9.61
N ARG A 871 19.59 -23.59 9.35
CA ARG A 871 20.26 -22.90 8.23
C ARG A 871 20.71 -21.51 8.66
N GLU A 872 21.53 -20.87 7.84
CA GLU A 872 21.95 -19.48 8.08
C GLU A 872 20.71 -18.58 8.19
N GLY A 873 20.65 -17.75 9.23
CA GLY A 873 19.51 -16.87 9.50
C GLY A 873 18.26 -17.55 10.07
N SER A 874 18.32 -18.84 10.40
CA SER A 874 17.21 -19.57 11.03
C SER A 874 16.88 -19.08 12.45
N VAL A 875 15.73 -19.53 12.96
CA VAL A 875 15.28 -19.30 14.35
C VAL A 875 16.31 -19.73 15.41
N PHE A 876 17.23 -20.64 15.06
CA PHE A 876 18.30 -21.12 15.95
C PHE A 876 19.53 -20.21 16.00
N GLN A 877 19.56 -19.15 15.19
CA GLN A 877 20.69 -18.25 15.07
C GLN A 877 20.35 -16.81 15.43
N CYS A 878 21.28 -16.19 16.15
CA CYS A 878 21.36 -14.76 16.31
C CYS A 878 21.84 -14.11 14.99
N PRO A 879 21.07 -13.18 14.41
CA PRO A 879 21.47 -12.42 13.21
C PRO A 879 22.78 -11.63 13.38
N SER A 880 23.14 -11.30 14.63
CA SER A 880 24.40 -10.66 14.99
C SER A 880 25.58 -11.64 15.10
N GLN A 881 25.38 -12.94 14.78
CA GLN A 881 26.39 -13.99 14.81
C GLN A 881 26.39 -14.82 13.49
N PRO A 882 26.85 -14.25 12.36
CA PRO A 882 26.81 -14.91 11.06
C PRO A 882 27.72 -16.15 10.97
N GLU A 883 27.50 -17.02 9.98
CA GLU A 883 28.32 -18.21 9.79
C GLU A 883 29.82 -17.85 9.60
N GLY A 884 30.71 -18.69 10.12
CA GLY A 884 32.17 -18.47 10.07
C GLY A 884 32.72 -17.49 11.11
N SER A 885 31.87 -16.75 11.84
CA SER A 885 32.29 -15.89 12.95
C SER A 885 32.55 -16.65 14.26
N TYR A 886 32.18 -17.93 14.32
CA TYR A 886 32.39 -18.85 15.44
C TYR A 886 32.67 -20.26 14.90
N VAL A 887 33.25 -21.13 15.73
CA VAL A 887 33.37 -22.56 15.42
C VAL A 887 32.11 -23.27 15.92
N PRO A 888 31.32 -23.93 15.05
CA PRO A 888 30.10 -24.60 15.47
C PRO A 888 30.32 -25.66 16.56
N GLN A 889 29.26 -25.95 17.32
CA GLN A 889 29.32 -26.93 18.39
C GLN A 889 29.43 -28.35 17.82
N GLY A 890 30.33 -29.18 18.36
CA GLY A 890 30.52 -30.57 17.91
C GLY A 890 31.68 -30.75 16.93
N SER A 891 31.84 -31.98 16.41
CA SER A 891 32.99 -32.41 15.59
C SER A 891 32.76 -32.32 14.08
N THR A 892 31.52 -32.13 13.63
CA THR A 892 31.14 -32.08 12.21
C THR A 892 31.54 -30.76 11.53
N GLY A 893 31.68 -29.69 12.31
CA GLY A 893 31.98 -28.34 11.80
C GLY A 893 30.82 -27.71 11.00
N GLN A 894 29.65 -28.35 10.99
CA GLN A 894 28.44 -27.85 10.36
C GLN A 894 27.66 -26.93 11.30
N LEU A 895 26.77 -26.12 10.72
CA LEU A 895 26.01 -25.10 11.40
C LEU A 895 25.24 -25.63 12.62
N THR A 896 25.32 -24.92 13.75
CA THR A 896 24.56 -25.20 14.97
C THR A 896 23.85 -23.95 15.46
N THR A 897 23.19 -24.04 16.62
CA THR A 897 22.62 -22.86 17.28
C THR A 897 23.69 -21.89 17.81
N THR A 898 23.33 -20.61 17.89
CA THR A 898 24.08 -19.57 18.62
C THR A 898 23.34 -19.07 19.86
N TYR A 899 22.20 -19.67 20.19
CA TYR A 899 21.49 -19.49 21.46
C TYR A 899 21.84 -20.63 22.42
N GLY A 900 21.80 -20.33 23.71
CA GLY A 900 22.00 -21.31 24.77
C GLY A 900 20.74 -21.48 25.58
N TYR A 901 20.45 -22.72 25.93
CA TYR A 901 19.36 -23.09 26.82
C TYR A 901 19.90 -23.20 28.26
N ASN A 902 19.11 -22.76 29.25
CA ASN A 902 19.46 -22.88 30.67
C ASN A 902 19.34 -24.33 31.16
N GLY A 903 20.25 -25.15 30.66
CA GLY A 903 20.35 -26.55 31.01
C GLY A 903 20.92 -26.80 32.40
N TYR A 904 21.39 -25.75 33.09
CA TYR A 904 21.91 -25.87 34.45
C TYR A 904 20.78 -26.04 35.47
N TYR A 905 19.69 -25.27 35.33
CA TYR A 905 18.54 -25.31 36.24
C TYR A 905 17.40 -26.20 35.73
N LEU A 906 17.12 -26.20 34.42
CA LEU A 906 15.89 -26.77 33.89
C LEU A 906 15.96 -28.28 33.59
N CYS A 907 17.15 -28.81 33.32
CA CYS A 907 17.34 -30.16 32.75
C CYS A 907 17.30 -31.31 33.76
N PRO A 908 17.13 -32.56 33.28
CA PRO A 908 17.34 -33.74 34.10
C PRO A 908 18.82 -33.93 34.49
N PRO A 909 19.10 -34.64 35.60
CA PRO A 909 20.45 -34.78 36.16
C PRO A 909 21.46 -35.55 35.28
N ARG A 910 21.05 -36.10 34.13
CA ARG A 910 21.93 -36.86 33.22
C ARG A 910 22.38 -36.06 31.99
N THR A 911 22.08 -34.78 31.94
CA THR A 911 22.46 -33.92 30.84
C THR A 911 23.99 -33.66 30.79
N PRO A 912 24.65 -33.84 29.64
CA PRO A 912 26.09 -33.66 29.45
C PRO A 912 26.50 -32.19 29.27
N GLY A 913 27.60 -31.78 29.92
CA GLY A 913 28.20 -30.43 29.90
C GLY A 913 29.45 -30.36 30.80
N TRP A 914 30.08 -29.20 30.95
CA TRP A 914 31.29 -29.01 31.79
C TRP A 914 31.06 -29.14 33.31
N SER A 915 29.84 -29.44 33.74
CA SER A 915 29.50 -29.57 35.13
C SER A 915 29.17 -31.03 35.43
N PHE A 916 30.13 -31.71 36.04
CA PHE A 916 30.00 -33.02 36.70
C PHE A 916 29.00 -32.99 37.89
N THR A 917 28.24 -31.90 38.01
CA THR A 917 27.53 -31.37 39.17
C THR A 917 26.06 -31.04 38.89
N ILE A 918 25.63 -30.96 37.62
CA ILE A 918 24.20 -31.08 37.23
C ILE A 918 23.64 -32.45 37.65
N GLY A 919 24.52 -33.44 37.87
CA GLY A 919 24.26 -34.80 38.33
C GLY A 919 23.41 -34.96 39.60
N GLY A 920 23.23 -33.91 40.39
CA GLY A 920 22.44 -33.94 41.64
C GLY A 920 21.04 -33.32 41.57
N GLN A 921 20.70 -32.60 40.49
CA GLN A 921 19.49 -31.77 40.47
C GLN A 921 18.21 -32.52 40.11
N ARG A 922 17.09 -32.05 40.66
CA ARG A 922 15.76 -32.51 40.24
C ARG A 922 15.39 -31.80 38.96
N TRP A 923 15.01 -32.59 37.96
CA TRP A 923 14.37 -32.10 36.75
C TRP A 923 13.24 -31.11 37.11
N LYS A 924 13.10 -30.01 36.38
CA LYS A 924 12.12 -28.97 36.71
C LYS A 924 10.87 -29.11 35.87
N ARG A 925 9.74 -28.91 36.54
CA ARG A 925 8.46 -28.61 35.90
C ARG A 925 8.31 -27.11 35.78
N LEU A 926 7.68 -26.62 34.72
CA LEU A 926 7.48 -25.18 34.51
C LEU A 926 6.67 -24.57 35.66
N SER A 927 5.67 -25.27 36.17
CA SER A 927 4.90 -24.88 37.36
C SER A 927 5.73 -24.75 38.65
N HIS A 928 6.95 -25.32 38.70
CA HIS A 928 7.86 -25.23 39.84
C HIS A 928 8.95 -24.15 39.67
N VAL A 929 8.94 -23.43 38.55
CA VAL A 929 9.86 -22.31 38.32
C VAL A 929 9.49 -21.14 39.24
N LEU A 930 10.45 -20.73 40.08
CA LEU A 930 10.33 -19.51 40.86
C LEU A 930 10.75 -18.32 39.98
N HIS A 931 9.99 -17.22 40.04
CA HIS A 931 10.25 -16.01 39.25
C HIS A 931 10.30 -16.25 37.73
N PRO A 932 9.21 -16.74 37.12
CA PRO A 932 9.22 -17.08 35.69
C PRO A 932 9.52 -15.90 34.76
N SER A 933 9.19 -14.66 35.17
CA SER A 933 9.50 -13.43 34.43
C SER A 933 10.94 -12.94 34.57
N GLU A 934 11.76 -13.60 35.40
CA GLU A 934 13.16 -13.24 35.61
C GLU A 934 14.12 -14.37 35.24
N LEU A 935 13.66 -15.62 35.25
CA LEU A 935 14.46 -16.79 34.88
C LEU A 935 14.72 -16.82 33.37
N LEU A 936 15.98 -16.74 32.99
CA LEU A 936 16.43 -16.90 31.62
C LEU A 936 16.32 -18.38 31.20
N VAL A 937 15.61 -18.61 30.10
CA VAL A 937 15.46 -19.92 29.46
C VAL A 937 16.38 -20.03 28.26
N PHE A 938 16.36 -19.02 27.39
CA PHE A 938 17.28 -18.91 26.26
C PHE A 938 17.98 -17.55 26.28
N ALA A 939 19.23 -17.49 25.87
CA ALA A 939 19.90 -16.23 25.59
C ALA A 939 20.97 -16.44 24.51
N ASP A 940 21.50 -15.35 23.98
CA ASP A 940 22.69 -15.38 23.14
C ASP A 940 23.87 -16.04 23.87
N THR A 941 24.51 -17.04 23.27
CA THR A 941 25.68 -17.71 23.89
C THR A 941 26.87 -17.93 22.96
N LEU A 942 28.06 -17.93 23.58
CA LEU A 942 29.35 -18.32 22.99
C LEU A 942 30.29 -18.83 24.10
N LEU A 943 31.24 -19.67 23.70
CA LEU A 943 32.40 -20.02 24.51
C LEU A 943 33.64 -19.24 24.03
N PRO A 944 34.37 -18.58 24.92
CA PRO A 944 35.60 -17.88 24.57
C PRO A 944 36.69 -18.88 24.16
N ALA A 945 37.51 -18.53 23.16
CA ALA A 945 38.64 -19.34 22.71
C ALA A 945 39.77 -18.47 22.12
N SER A 946 40.95 -19.06 21.85
CA SER A 946 42.13 -18.29 21.43
C SER A 946 42.00 -17.64 20.04
N SER A 947 41.20 -18.20 19.14
CA SER A 947 41.02 -17.73 17.76
C SER A 947 39.60 -17.19 17.53
N LEU A 948 38.69 -18.06 17.11
CA LEU A 948 37.25 -17.80 17.00
C LEU A 948 36.55 -18.37 18.24
N PRO A 949 35.49 -17.73 18.75
CA PRO A 949 34.69 -18.29 19.82
C PRO A 949 34.03 -19.59 19.35
N ARG A 950 33.63 -20.46 20.28
CA ARG A 950 32.92 -21.70 19.96
C ARG A 950 31.42 -21.55 20.23
N GLY A 951 30.60 -22.15 19.37
CA GLY A 951 29.17 -22.28 19.61
C GLY A 951 28.91 -23.16 20.83
N THR A 952 27.93 -22.79 21.64
CA THR A 952 27.49 -23.58 22.78
C THR A 952 25.99 -23.48 22.91
N SER A 953 25.33 -24.63 23.02
CA SER A 953 23.89 -24.72 23.27
C SER A 953 23.52 -24.56 24.75
N LEU A 954 24.51 -24.35 25.62
CA LEU A 954 24.34 -24.20 27.06
C LEU A 954 24.47 -22.73 27.48
N LEU A 955 23.46 -22.23 28.19
CA LEU A 955 23.48 -20.97 28.91
C LEU A 955 24.01 -21.21 30.33
N ASP A 956 25.30 -20.95 30.54
CA ASP A 956 25.98 -21.20 31.80
C ASP A 956 25.84 -20.02 32.78
N PRO A 957 25.57 -20.32 34.06
CA PRO A 957 25.44 -19.31 35.10
C PRO A 957 26.78 -18.68 35.51
N PRO A 958 26.76 -17.53 36.22
CA PRO A 958 27.95 -16.93 36.81
C PRO A 958 28.56 -17.73 37.97
N MET A 959 27.80 -18.62 38.62
CA MET A 959 28.28 -19.49 39.70
C MET A 959 27.95 -20.95 39.41
N LEU A 960 28.92 -21.85 39.60
CA LEU A 960 28.79 -23.31 39.46
C LEU A 960 28.81 -23.97 40.84
N TYR A 961 27.93 -24.95 41.04
CA TYR A 961 27.94 -25.85 42.20
C TYR A 961 28.99 -26.95 42.00
N GLU A 962 29.84 -27.23 42.99
CA GLU A 962 30.90 -28.26 42.88
C GLU A 962 30.54 -29.64 43.47
N GLY A 963 29.32 -29.81 43.99
CA GLY A 963 28.86 -31.10 44.54
C GLY A 963 29.35 -31.37 45.97
N ASP A 964 30.14 -30.47 46.55
CA ASP A 964 30.66 -30.47 47.92
C ASP A 964 29.88 -29.55 48.87
N GLY A 965 28.74 -29.02 48.43
CA GLY A 965 27.92 -28.04 49.17
C GLY A 965 28.27 -26.58 48.88
N GLU A 966 29.29 -26.30 48.04
CA GLU A 966 29.77 -24.95 47.78
C GLU A 966 29.50 -24.49 46.33
N TRP A 967 29.22 -23.18 46.19
CA TRP A 967 29.11 -22.50 44.90
C TRP A 967 30.38 -21.69 44.62
N ARG A 968 30.96 -21.85 43.42
CA ARG A 968 32.18 -21.14 43.01
C ARG A 968 31.95 -20.36 41.73
N VAL A 969 32.71 -19.28 41.56
CA VAL A 969 32.63 -18.40 40.39
C VAL A 969 32.93 -19.19 39.12
N ASN A 970 32.04 -19.10 38.14
CA ASN A 970 32.26 -19.62 36.81
C ASN A 970 33.29 -18.75 36.08
N ALA A 971 34.45 -19.32 35.76
CA ALA A 971 35.48 -18.60 35.00
C ALA A 971 35.15 -18.45 33.51
N SER A 972 34.08 -19.10 33.03
CA SER A 972 33.67 -19.10 31.62
C SER A 972 32.14 -19.20 31.49
N PRO A 973 31.37 -18.20 31.98
CA PRO A 973 29.95 -18.10 31.65
C PRO A 973 29.80 -17.91 30.14
N THR A 974 28.63 -18.23 29.59
CA THR A 974 28.46 -18.31 28.13
C THR A 974 27.62 -17.21 27.52
N THR A 975 27.00 -16.32 28.30
CA THR A 975 26.13 -15.26 27.75
C THR A 975 26.93 -14.28 26.88
N ALA A 976 26.48 -14.06 25.64
CA ALA A 976 27.15 -13.24 24.66
C ALA A 976 26.43 -11.89 24.46
N PHE A 977 27.16 -10.79 24.65
CA PHE A 977 26.65 -9.41 24.57
C PHE A 977 27.03 -8.77 23.22
N ARG A 978 26.34 -9.19 22.16
CA ARG A 978 26.69 -8.89 20.76
C ARG A 978 25.80 -7.86 20.07
N HIS A 979 24.75 -7.37 20.72
CA HIS A 979 23.88 -6.32 20.19
C HIS A 979 24.36 -4.92 20.55
N ILE A 980 23.75 -3.90 19.95
CA ILE A 980 24.07 -2.49 20.18
C ILE A 980 24.01 -2.16 21.69
N GLY A 981 24.93 -1.32 22.16
CA GLY A 981 25.04 -1.02 23.59
C GLY A 981 25.61 -2.14 24.46
N HIS A 982 26.28 -3.15 23.86
CA HIS A 982 26.78 -4.34 24.56
C HIS A 982 25.65 -5.11 25.24
N ALA A 983 24.58 -5.39 24.50
CA ALA A 983 23.42 -6.08 25.02
C ALA A 983 23.31 -7.53 24.53
N THR A 984 22.53 -8.33 25.27
CA THR A 984 22.13 -9.71 24.94
C THR A 984 20.61 -9.78 24.94
N ASN A 985 20.02 -10.49 23.99
CA ASN A 985 18.60 -10.79 24.10
C ASN A 985 18.42 -12.11 24.85
N ALA A 986 17.42 -12.16 25.72
CA ALA A 986 17.12 -13.34 26.50
C ALA A 986 15.61 -13.57 26.61
N ALA A 987 15.19 -14.82 26.44
CA ALA A 987 13.84 -15.27 26.68
C ALA A 987 13.67 -15.77 28.12
N HIS A 988 12.55 -15.41 28.74
CA HIS A 988 12.22 -15.77 30.11
C HIS A 988 11.25 -16.95 30.16
N ALA A 989 11.13 -17.59 31.33
CA ALA A 989 10.24 -18.73 31.51
C ALA A 989 8.75 -18.35 31.41
N ASP A 990 8.41 -17.08 31.62
CA ASP A 990 7.09 -16.50 31.35
C ASP A 990 6.83 -16.19 29.85
N GLY A 991 7.81 -16.46 28.98
CA GLY A 991 7.73 -16.31 27.52
C GLY A 991 7.98 -14.88 27.04
N SER A 992 8.19 -13.93 27.95
CA SER A 992 8.67 -12.60 27.61
C SER A 992 10.11 -12.68 27.08
N VAL A 993 10.52 -11.66 26.33
CA VAL A 993 11.89 -11.52 25.83
C VAL A 993 12.35 -10.12 26.19
N THR A 994 13.53 -10.02 26.80
CA THR A 994 14.14 -8.74 27.16
C THR A 994 15.51 -8.60 26.52
N THR A 995 15.92 -7.35 26.35
CA THR A 995 17.29 -6.98 25.97
C THR A 995 18.02 -6.54 27.23
N GLU A 996 19.03 -7.29 27.64
CA GLU A 996 19.80 -7.02 28.86
C GLU A 996 21.17 -6.43 28.49
N ALA A 997 21.46 -5.25 29.03
CA ALA A 997 22.75 -4.60 28.81
C ALA A 997 23.85 -5.23 29.69
N ALA A 998 25.07 -5.35 29.14
CA ALA A 998 26.24 -5.72 29.91
C ALA A 998 26.61 -4.61 30.89
N GLN A 999 26.71 -4.93 32.19
CA GLN A 999 27.27 -4.00 33.16
C GLN A 999 28.79 -4.23 33.35
N PRO A 1000 29.55 -3.16 33.68
CA PRO A 1000 30.97 -3.29 34.00
C PRO A 1000 31.19 -4.29 35.14
N GLY A 1001 32.02 -5.32 34.91
CA GLY A 1001 32.27 -6.42 35.85
C GLY A 1001 31.63 -7.76 35.45
N TRP A 1002 30.64 -7.74 34.55
CA TRP A 1002 29.91 -8.95 34.14
C TRP A 1002 30.45 -9.57 32.85
N ILE A 1003 31.19 -8.81 32.05
CA ILE A 1003 31.96 -9.33 30.92
C ILE A 1003 33.25 -9.94 31.46
N THR A 1004 33.35 -11.28 31.40
CA THR A 1004 34.53 -12.02 31.86
C THR A 1004 35.57 -12.19 30.74
N HIS A 1005 35.14 -12.10 29.47
CA HIS A 1005 35.99 -12.20 28.28
C HIS A 1005 35.67 -11.07 27.29
N ASP A 1006 36.38 -9.96 27.43
CA ASP A 1006 36.14 -8.72 26.67
C ASP A 1006 36.24 -8.90 25.14
N ARG A 1007 37.20 -9.72 24.69
CA ARG A 1007 37.47 -9.96 23.27
C ARG A 1007 36.24 -10.43 22.48
N PHE A 1008 35.39 -11.25 23.08
CA PHE A 1008 34.16 -11.76 22.46
C PHE A 1008 32.91 -11.27 23.18
N ARG A 1009 33.05 -10.35 24.15
CA ARG A 1009 31.96 -9.82 24.99
C ARG A 1009 31.13 -10.94 25.61
N VAL A 1010 31.81 -11.94 26.16
CA VAL A 1010 31.19 -13.08 26.84
C VAL A 1010 31.25 -12.87 28.35
N GLY A 1011 30.15 -13.18 29.02
CA GLY A 1011 29.91 -12.86 30.42
C GLY A 1011 28.64 -13.50 30.96
N SER A 1012 28.03 -12.84 31.94
CA SER A 1012 26.72 -13.19 32.51
C SER A 1012 25.88 -11.94 32.69
N VAL A 1013 24.56 -12.06 32.87
CA VAL A 1013 23.67 -10.92 33.15
C VAL A 1013 23.67 -10.54 34.65
N GLY A 1014 24.71 -10.92 35.40
CA GLY A 1014 24.83 -10.70 36.84
C GLY A 1014 25.94 -11.53 37.49
N GLU A 1015 26.35 -11.19 38.72
CA GLU A 1015 27.39 -11.89 39.48
C GLU A 1015 26.87 -13.10 40.29
N ALA A 1016 25.56 -13.22 40.44
CA ALA A 1016 24.90 -14.28 41.21
C ALA A 1016 23.86 -15.02 40.36
N ASN A 1017 23.54 -16.25 40.76
CA ASN A 1017 22.64 -17.09 39.98
C ASN A 1017 21.16 -16.70 40.13
N GLY A 1018 20.71 -16.36 41.33
CA GLY A 1018 19.31 -15.99 41.56
C GLY A 1018 19.07 -14.51 41.23
N PRO A 1019 17.94 -14.15 40.59
CA PRO A 1019 16.85 -15.02 40.10
C PRO A 1019 17.03 -15.50 38.64
N ARG A 1020 18.07 -15.03 37.94
CA ARG A 1020 18.15 -15.09 36.47
C ARG A 1020 18.59 -16.43 35.88
N TYR A 1021 19.38 -17.22 36.60
CA TYR A 1021 19.91 -18.49 36.12
C TYR A 1021 19.49 -19.67 36.99
N VAL A 1022 19.61 -19.52 38.31
CA VAL A 1022 19.25 -20.56 39.29
C VAL A 1022 18.52 -19.89 40.46
N PRO A 1023 17.17 -19.77 40.39
CA PRO A 1023 16.39 -19.01 41.37
C PRO A 1023 16.50 -19.53 42.81
N ASP A 1024 16.66 -20.85 42.97
CA ASP A 1024 16.70 -21.55 44.25
C ASP A 1024 18.11 -22.02 44.65
N TRP A 1025 19.16 -21.38 44.11
CA TRP A 1025 20.56 -21.78 44.32
C TRP A 1025 20.99 -21.94 45.80
N MET A 1026 20.35 -21.20 46.72
CA MET A 1026 20.58 -21.32 48.17
C MET A 1026 19.98 -22.58 48.82
N ARG A 1027 19.16 -23.34 48.07
CA ARG A 1027 18.46 -24.57 48.51
C ARG A 1027 18.86 -25.78 47.66
N TRP A 1028 20.05 -25.74 47.07
CA TRP A 1028 20.53 -26.68 46.06
C TRP A 1028 21.02 -28.03 46.62
N ASP A 1029 21.23 -28.11 47.95
CA ASP A 1029 21.72 -29.29 48.69
C ASP A 1029 20.75 -30.47 48.77
#